data_AF-A0A928T9K2-F1
#
_entry.id   AF-A0A928T9K2-F1
#
_cell.length_a   1.000
_cell.length_b   1.000
_cell.length_c   1.000
_cell.angle_alpha   90.00
_cell.angle_beta   90.00
_cell.angle_gamma   90.00
#
_symmetry.space_group_name_H-M   'P 1'
#
loop_
_entity.id
_entity.type
_entity.pdbx_description
1 polymer ?
#
loop_
_entity_poly.entity_id
_entity_poly.type
_entity_poly.pdbx_seq_one_letter_code
_entity_poly.pdbx_strand_id
1 'polypeptide(L)'
;MKQLLHALLAALCLPCAAEAQLTRAIDIRMLPYERSLDKLPVDLTGVIGFVESGGTAFVQDGTAGTHLHFKPARNDLRVGDRVRVKGTSTPGLYFPGVDVLELELLGHEAPPAPVPASYDDLATGRFHYQRVLVEGLGRTLTPLDEDRSLLRLAMGSRVIEVRVDAPPESAPKVIDARLRITALAAGGINDRRQLVFPYLRVTDWSDVVISQTAPEVEKLPVTSAANLLHFGAADEPHHRVRIRGTVLAAFEDGRVFLRDATPPPPPRDAKVDEPLLSPSIAIHLSTTPTLQTGHFAEILGFPIMQGFSASLADAVVLSSEPQNEPEASPVTLSRFQNGSHDADLVRLTTPAVLNDFFRTSEGFELRFTSGGTSIRAFLLEKTAPNLEIGSACLLTGICLIESSTDKGFRSQPERASLLLRSSRDLEVLSTAPFWNAKRLVIAIAVLGGVILLTLVWITLQRRQITRLEQTVAHQATREERQRIAREFHDTLEQELAGLSLRLDAATTRPLDEKARTLLETSRSLVSRIQSEARNLVSDLRDTEHVTTLPEALRLLASRVPEGVEVILDLHPIPAIPPHITHHLRMIAQEAITNALKHAAATHITLHLSTTPSLHHSTTPTALTLRITDNGHGFDPQSETHGKPGHFGCIGIRERARKISAEVKWESEHGQGTQITTTLPLSTEH
;
A
#
# COMPACT_ATOMS: atom_id res chain seq x y z
N MET A 1 62.82 -42.90 30.78
CA MET A 1 61.82 -41.87 31.20
C MET A 1 62.37 -40.44 31.29
N LYS A 2 63.63 -40.19 31.69
CA LYS A 2 64.20 -38.83 31.75
C LYS A 2 64.58 -38.19 30.40
N GLN A 3 64.84 -38.99 29.36
CA GLN A 3 65.17 -38.48 28.01
C GLN A 3 63.94 -38.10 27.17
N LEU A 4 62.78 -38.73 27.37
CA LEU A 4 61.56 -38.35 26.66
C LEU A 4 60.96 -37.03 27.20
N LEU A 5 61.17 -36.72 28.48
CA LEU A 5 60.66 -35.47 29.08
C LEU A 5 61.47 -34.24 28.62
N HIS A 6 62.76 -34.39 28.32
CA HIS A 6 63.58 -33.31 27.74
C HIS A 6 63.26 -33.04 26.27
N ALA A 7 62.88 -34.07 25.50
CA ALA A 7 62.47 -33.90 24.11
C ALA A 7 61.10 -33.21 23.98
N LEU A 8 60.18 -33.43 24.92
CA LEU A 8 58.86 -32.77 24.92
C LEU A 8 58.90 -31.32 25.43
N LEU A 9 59.82 -30.97 26.34
CA LEU A 9 60.03 -29.58 26.76
C LEU A 9 60.79 -28.75 25.72
N ALA A 10 61.61 -29.37 24.86
CA ALA A 10 62.27 -28.69 23.74
C ALA A 10 61.31 -28.40 22.57
N ALA A 11 60.18 -29.10 22.47
CA ALA A 11 59.16 -28.89 21.43
C ALA A 11 58.11 -27.80 21.77
N LEU A 12 58.13 -27.28 23.01
CA LEU A 12 57.27 -26.17 23.47
C LEU A 12 57.97 -24.80 23.47
N CYS A 13 59.24 -24.76 23.09
CA CYS A 13 59.98 -23.53 22.82
C CYS A 13 60.20 -23.38 21.32
N LEU A 14 59.12 -23.19 20.56
CA LEU A 14 59.25 -22.41 19.33
C LEU A 14 59.83 -21.05 19.76
N PRO A 15 60.91 -20.56 19.15
CA PRO A 15 61.31 -19.19 19.35
C PRO A 15 60.08 -18.36 19.01
N CYS A 16 59.58 -17.57 19.96
CA CYS A 16 58.76 -16.42 19.67
C CYS A 16 59.58 -15.64 18.64
N ALA A 17 59.23 -15.77 17.35
CA ALA A 17 59.87 -14.99 16.31
C ALA A 17 59.58 -13.55 16.72
N ALA A 18 60.59 -12.85 17.24
CA ALA A 18 60.51 -11.43 17.50
C ALA A 18 59.99 -10.83 16.19
N GLU A 19 58.75 -10.31 16.22
CA GLU A 19 58.10 -9.85 15.00
C GLU A 19 59.01 -8.80 14.36
N ALA A 20 59.43 -9.09 13.13
CA ALA A 20 60.48 -8.33 12.46
C ALA A 20 60.05 -6.86 12.37
N GLN A 21 60.88 -5.99 12.95
CA GLN A 21 60.66 -4.54 12.93
C GLN A 21 60.59 -4.03 11.49
N LEU A 22 59.56 -3.26 11.17
CA LEU A 22 59.36 -2.70 9.83
C LEU A 22 60.25 -1.47 9.65
N THR A 23 61.18 -1.50 8.70
CA THR A 23 62.17 -0.43 8.48
C THR A 23 62.07 0.28 7.14
N ARG A 24 61.27 -0.25 6.19
CA ARG A 24 61.07 0.34 4.86
C ARG A 24 59.61 0.66 4.63
N ALA A 25 59.33 1.78 3.97
CA ALA A 25 57.97 2.23 3.69
C ALA A 25 57.19 1.22 2.84
N ILE A 26 57.85 0.54 1.90
CA ILE A 26 57.19 -0.49 1.08
C ILE A 26 56.70 -1.69 1.90
N ASP A 27 57.43 -2.08 2.95
CA ASP A 27 57.04 -3.22 3.80
C ASP A 27 55.80 -2.87 4.62
N ILE A 28 55.69 -1.62 5.08
CA ILE A 28 54.50 -1.09 5.77
C ILE A 28 53.32 -1.04 4.80
N ARG A 29 53.54 -0.49 3.59
CA ARG A 29 52.51 -0.34 2.56
C ARG A 29 51.93 -1.68 2.10
N MET A 30 52.77 -2.70 1.96
CA MET A 30 52.38 -4.03 1.49
C MET A 30 51.83 -4.93 2.61
N LEU A 31 51.78 -4.42 3.85
CA LEU A 31 51.30 -5.20 4.99
C LEU A 31 49.80 -5.53 4.82
N PRO A 32 49.40 -6.81 4.92
CA PRO A 32 47.99 -7.18 4.88
C PRO A 32 47.19 -6.48 5.98
N TYR A 33 45.93 -6.19 5.72
CA TYR A 33 45.05 -5.47 6.66
C TYR A 33 45.06 -6.12 8.06
N GLU A 34 44.90 -7.44 8.15
CA GLU A 34 44.89 -8.17 9.42
C GLU A 34 46.17 -7.95 10.22
N ARG A 35 47.33 -8.02 9.57
CA ARG A 35 48.65 -7.82 10.22
C ARG A 35 48.90 -6.37 10.61
N SER A 36 48.27 -5.41 9.94
CA SER A 36 48.38 -3.99 10.31
C SER A 36 47.70 -3.64 11.63
N LEU A 37 46.77 -4.49 12.10
CA LEU A 37 46.07 -4.34 13.39
C LEU A 37 46.94 -4.76 14.58
N ASP A 38 47.95 -5.60 14.35
CA ASP A 38 48.82 -6.18 15.39
C ASP A 38 49.77 -5.15 16.05
N LYS A 39 49.72 -3.87 15.64
CA LYS A 39 50.59 -2.78 16.14
C LYS A 39 52.08 -3.13 16.04
N LEU A 40 52.49 -3.70 14.91
CA LEU A 40 53.87 -4.13 14.67
C LEU A 40 54.85 -2.95 14.83
N PRO A 41 56.03 -3.16 15.44
CA PRO A 41 56.99 -2.09 15.67
C PRO A 41 57.59 -1.58 14.34
N VAL A 42 57.65 -0.26 14.20
CA VAL A 42 58.19 0.46 13.03
C VAL A 42 59.39 1.30 13.46
N ASP A 43 60.46 1.30 12.67
CA ASP A 43 61.58 2.26 12.73
C ASP A 43 61.98 2.66 11.32
N LEU A 44 61.31 3.69 10.83
CA LEU A 44 61.38 4.15 9.44
C LEU A 44 62.21 5.43 9.37
N THR A 45 63.16 5.48 8.43
CA THR A 45 63.85 6.74 8.09
C THR A 45 63.43 7.16 6.69
N GLY A 46 62.99 8.41 6.54
CA GLY A 46 62.55 8.94 5.25
C GLY A 46 62.42 10.46 5.28
N VAL A 47 61.94 11.01 4.17
CA VAL A 47 61.78 12.45 3.98
C VAL A 47 60.31 12.80 3.90
N ILE A 48 59.89 13.85 4.59
CA ILE A 48 58.52 14.35 4.52
C ILE A 48 58.25 14.89 3.11
N GLY A 49 57.34 14.24 2.40
CA GLY A 49 56.93 14.62 1.04
C GLY A 49 55.72 15.54 0.98
N PHE A 50 54.87 15.50 2.00
CA PHE A 50 53.67 16.35 2.12
C PHE A 50 53.19 16.41 3.58
N VAL A 51 52.63 17.53 3.99
CA VAL A 51 52.01 17.72 5.32
C VAL A 51 50.57 18.17 5.09
N GLU A 52 49.60 17.38 5.54
CA GLU A 52 48.17 17.69 5.33
C GLU A 52 47.60 18.57 6.43
N SER A 53 47.90 18.22 7.67
CA SER A 53 47.46 18.94 8.86
C SER A 53 48.38 18.61 10.02
N GLY A 54 48.15 19.23 11.17
CA GLY A 54 48.93 18.89 12.37
C GLY A 54 48.85 17.41 12.76
N GLY A 55 47.82 16.67 12.34
CA GLY A 55 47.63 15.26 12.71
C GLY A 55 48.27 14.25 11.76
N THR A 56 48.63 14.65 10.54
CA THR A 56 49.02 13.71 9.46
C THR A 56 50.09 14.29 8.55
N ALA A 57 51.16 13.54 8.34
CA ALA A 57 52.19 13.83 7.33
C ALA A 57 52.48 12.59 6.48
N PHE A 58 53.00 12.78 5.27
CA PHE A 58 53.39 11.71 4.37
C PHE A 58 54.90 11.69 4.23
N VAL A 59 55.47 10.52 4.47
CA VAL A 59 56.92 10.27 4.43
C VAL A 59 57.24 9.33 3.29
N GLN A 60 58.32 9.59 2.58
CA GLN A 60 58.81 8.77 1.49
C GLN A 60 60.27 8.40 1.74
N ASP A 61 60.58 7.11 1.60
CA ASP A 61 61.96 6.61 1.57
C ASP A 61 62.37 6.25 0.13
N GLY A 62 63.50 5.59 -0.04
CA GLY A 62 63.96 5.13 -1.37
C GLY A 62 63.12 4.01 -1.99
N THR A 63 62.08 3.52 -1.32
CA THR A 63 61.25 2.38 -1.73
C THR A 63 59.79 2.74 -2.01
N ALA A 64 59.14 3.51 -1.13
CA ALA A 64 57.74 3.91 -1.27
C ALA A 64 57.40 5.09 -0.34
N GLY A 65 56.14 5.54 -0.42
CA GLY A 65 55.54 6.49 0.52
C GLY A 65 54.58 5.80 1.48
N THR A 66 54.53 6.29 2.72
CA THR A 66 53.50 5.94 3.72
C THR A 66 53.04 7.17 4.50
N HIS A 67 51.97 7.03 5.27
CA HIS A 67 51.42 8.11 6.09
C HIS A 67 51.80 7.91 7.56
N LEU A 68 52.04 9.04 8.23
CA LEU A 68 52.38 9.16 9.63
C LEU A 68 51.22 9.83 10.34
N HIS A 69 50.77 9.24 11.44
CA HIS A 69 49.73 9.78 12.29
C HIS A 69 50.31 10.20 13.65
N PHE A 70 49.99 11.42 14.07
CA PHE A 70 50.54 12.03 15.29
C PHE A 70 49.46 12.25 16.35
N LYS A 71 49.76 11.85 17.60
CA LYS A 71 48.95 12.15 18.79
C LYS A 71 49.88 12.56 19.95
N PRO A 72 49.86 13.83 20.41
CA PRO A 72 49.06 14.96 19.91
C PRO A 72 49.51 15.44 18.51
N ALA A 73 48.68 16.27 17.88
CA ALA A 73 49.00 16.92 16.60
C ALA A 73 50.23 17.85 16.72
N ARG A 74 50.96 18.01 15.62
CA ARG A 74 52.22 18.75 15.48
C ARG A 74 52.21 19.62 14.23
N ASN A 75 52.61 20.89 14.34
CA ASN A 75 52.64 21.85 13.23
C ASN A 75 54.07 22.28 12.84
N ASP A 76 55.09 21.58 13.32
CA ASP A 76 56.49 21.96 13.18
C ASP A 76 57.22 21.25 12.03
N LEU A 77 56.61 20.24 11.41
CA LEU A 77 57.15 19.53 10.25
C LEU A 77 56.98 20.31 8.95
N ARG A 78 57.98 20.21 8.08
CA ARG A 78 57.99 20.83 6.75
C ARG A 78 58.34 19.79 5.68
N VAL A 79 57.86 20.03 4.46
CA VAL A 79 58.27 19.23 3.30
C VAL A 79 59.78 19.35 3.11
N GLY A 80 60.48 18.24 2.92
CA GLY A 80 61.94 18.16 2.86
C GLY A 80 62.61 17.79 4.19
N ASP A 81 61.88 17.80 5.32
CA ASP A 81 62.44 17.35 6.60
C ASP A 81 62.76 15.85 6.55
N ARG A 82 64.01 15.51 6.85
CA ARG A 82 64.45 14.12 6.98
C ARG A 82 64.25 13.66 8.41
N VAL A 83 63.45 12.62 8.59
CA VAL A 83 63.01 12.15 9.90
C VAL A 83 63.30 10.67 10.10
N ARG A 84 63.63 10.29 11.33
CA ARG A 84 63.54 8.92 11.81
C ARG A 84 62.33 8.80 12.72
N VAL A 85 61.48 7.84 12.41
CA VAL A 85 60.17 7.67 13.03
C VAL A 85 60.12 6.29 13.67
N LYS A 86 59.93 6.26 14.98
CA LYS A 86 59.61 5.03 15.70
C LYS A 86 58.15 5.05 16.11
N GLY A 87 57.48 3.92 15.91
CA GLY A 87 56.05 3.83 16.15
C GLY A 87 55.52 2.42 15.97
N THR A 88 54.22 2.33 15.75
CA THR A 88 53.52 1.07 15.50
C THR A 88 52.72 1.14 14.22
N SER A 89 52.55 0.02 13.52
CA SER A 89 51.69 -0.06 12.34
C SER A 89 50.25 0.33 12.67
N THR A 90 49.57 0.94 11.70
CA THR A 90 48.14 1.24 11.80
C THR A 90 47.48 0.92 10.47
N PRO A 91 46.22 0.44 10.43
CA PRO A 91 45.58 0.05 9.18
C PRO A 91 45.37 1.20 8.19
N GLY A 92 45.31 2.46 8.65
CA GLY A 92 45.00 3.61 7.77
C GLY A 92 43.64 3.51 7.07
N LEU A 93 43.37 4.39 6.11
CA LEU A 93 42.11 4.39 5.34
C LEU A 93 42.17 3.45 4.12
N TYR A 94 43.26 3.48 3.36
CA TYR A 94 43.45 2.69 2.14
C TYR A 94 44.47 1.58 2.36
N PHE A 95 45.72 1.96 2.64
CA PHE A 95 46.81 1.05 3.02
C PHE A 95 47.40 1.44 4.39
N PRO A 96 48.18 0.56 5.03
CA PRO A 96 48.70 0.80 6.38
C PRO A 96 49.67 1.98 6.49
N GLY A 97 49.70 2.59 7.67
CA GLY A 97 50.60 3.69 8.03
C GLY A 97 51.30 3.44 9.35
N VAL A 98 51.76 4.52 9.97
CA VAL A 98 52.48 4.49 11.25
C VAL A 98 51.83 5.43 12.25
N ASP A 99 51.40 4.90 13.40
CA ASP A 99 51.11 5.71 14.59
C ASP A 99 52.46 6.04 15.25
N VAL A 100 52.82 7.32 15.25
CA VAL A 100 54.15 7.77 15.68
C VAL A 100 54.24 7.85 17.21
N LEU A 101 55.28 7.24 17.78
CA LEU A 101 55.62 7.32 19.21
C LEU A 101 56.78 8.28 19.45
N GLU A 102 57.83 8.17 18.64
CA GLU A 102 59.01 9.05 18.69
C GLU A 102 59.35 9.51 17.28
N LEU A 103 59.72 10.78 17.15
CA LEU A 103 60.20 11.36 15.89
C LEU A 103 61.46 12.16 16.17
N GLU A 104 62.52 11.81 15.44
CA GLU A 104 63.82 12.49 15.46
C GLU A 104 64.02 13.20 14.11
N LEU A 105 64.25 14.52 14.16
CA LEU A 105 64.59 15.30 12.97
C LEU A 105 66.09 15.17 12.71
N LEU A 106 66.46 14.50 11.60
CA LEU A 106 67.85 14.25 11.21
C LEU A 106 68.44 15.41 10.42
N GLY A 107 67.60 16.27 9.84
CA GLY A 107 68.01 17.43 9.05
C GLY A 107 66.93 17.86 8.07
N HIS A 108 67.28 18.79 7.19
CA HIS A 108 66.42 19.25 6.11
C HIS A 108 67.15 19.05 4.78
N GLU A 109 66.51 18.37 3.83
CA GLU A 109 67.03 18.11 2.49
C GLU A 109 65.97 18.43 1.42
N ALA A 110 66.33 18.27 0.14
CA ALA A 110 65.36 18.48 -0.93
C ALA A 110 64.17 17.52 -0.78
N PRO A 111 62.94 17.95 -1.12
CA PRO A 111 61.79 17.05 -1.11
C PRO A 111 62.04 15.79 -1.94
N PRO A 112 61.36 14.67 -1.63
CA PRO A 112 61.48 13.44 -2.41
C PRO A 112 61.35 13.72 -3.92
N ALA A 113 62.26 13.12 -4.69
CA ALA A 113 62.22 13.25 -6.15
C ALA A 113 60.88 12.70 -6.66
N PRO A 114 60.13 13.47 -7.45
CA PRO A 114 58.82 13.03 -7.91
C PRO A 114 58.95 11.98 -9.00
N VAL A 115 58.06 10.98 -8.96
CA VAL A 115 58.02 9.91 -9.96
C VAL A 115 57.05 10.28 -11.09
N PRO A 116 57.45 10.22 -12.37
CA PRO A 116 56.52 10.41 -13.48
C PRO A 116 55.34 9.44 -13.41
N ALA A 117 54.12 9.95 -13.49
CA ALA A 117 52.91 9.13 -13.36
C ALA A 117 51.92 9.41 -14.49
N SER A 118 51.36 8.33 -15.06
CA SER A 118 50.21 8.40 -15.95
C SER A 118 48.90 8.44 -15.15
N TYR A 119 47.78 8.75 -15.82
CA TYR A 119 46.47 8.65 -15.17
C TYR A 119 46.18 7.23 -14.65
N ASP A 120 46.57 6.19 -15.39
CA ASP A 120 46.33 4.80 -15.02
C ASP A 120 47.14 4.37 -13.79
N ASP A 121 48.37 4.87 -13.63
CA ASP A 121 49.16 4.64 -12.42
C ASP A 121 48.49 5.24 -11.18
N LEU A 122 47.83 6.40 -11.33
CA LEU A 122 47.11 7.06 -10.24
C LEU A 122 45.78 6.34 -9.93
N ALA A 123 45.04 5.96 -10.97
CA ALA A 123 43.75 5.27 -10.84
C ALA A 123 43.89 3.87 -10.20
N THR A 124 45.00 3.18 -10.45
CA THR A 124 45.32 1.90 -9.79
C THR A 124 45.88 2.08 -8.38
N GLY A 125 46.14 3.31 -7.94
CA GLY A 125 46.70 3.61 -6.63
C GLY A 125 48.19 3.28 -6.49
N ARG A 126 48.90 2.99 -7.58
CA ARG A 126 50.32 2.55 -7.59
C ARG A 126 51.22 3.48 -6.79
N PHE A 127 51.02 4.79 -6.95
CA PHE A 127 51.82 5.83 -6.30
C PHE A 127 51.07 6.58 -5.19
N HIS A 128 49.96 6.03 -4.67
CA HIS A 128 49.17 6.71 -3.64
C HIS A 128 50.04 7.07 -2.40
N TYR A 129 49.93 8.32 -1.95
CA TYR A 129 50.77 9.04 -0.98
C TYR A 129 52.26 9.16 -1.31
N GLN A 130 52.62 9.13 -2.60
CA GLN A 130 53.96 9.46 -3.07
C GLN A 130 53.94 10.76 -3.86
N ARG A 131 55.09 11.42 -3.91
CA ARG A 131 55.27 12.61 -4.73
C ARG A 131 55.42 12.18 -6.19
N VAL A 132 54.55 12.68 -7.04
CA VAL A 132 54.48 12.35 -8.47
C VAL A 132 54.66 13.58 -9.33
N LEU A 133 55.12 13.36 -10.55
CA LEU A 133 55.21 14.35 -11.60
C LEU A 133 54.19 13.98 -12.68
N VAL A 134 53.27 14.89 -12.96
CA VAL A 134 52.29 14.72 -14.04
C VAL A 134 52.38 15.85 -15.04
N GLU A 135 52.02 15.54 -16.29
CA GLU A 135 51.89 16.52 -17.35
C GLU A 135 50.49 16.44 -17.97
N GLY A 136 49.92 17.60 -18.26
CA GLY A 136 48.58 17.67 -18.82
C GLY A 136 48.19 19.09 -19.24
N LEU A 137 46.98 19.23 -19.75
CA LEU A 137 46.40 20.50 -20.19
C LEU A 137 45.42 21.02 -19.13
N GLY A 138 45.58 22.27 -18.67
CA GLY A 138 44.66 22.87 -17.71
C GLY A 138 43.28 23.12 -18.33
N ARG A 139 42.21 22.60 -17.70
CA ARG A 139 40.84 22.63 -18.22
C ARG A 139 40.00 23.73 -17.60
N THR A 140 39.84 23.67 -16.28
CA THR A 140 39.09 24.65 -15.50
C THR A 140 39.83 24.95 -14.20
N LEU A 141 39.58 26.14 -13.68
CA LEU A 141 40.06 26.56 -12.36
C LEU A 141 38.87 27.14 -11.61
N THR A 142 38.51 26.53 -10.48
CA THR A 142 37.38 26.95 -9.64
C THR A 142 37.82 27.04 -8.19
N PRO A 143 37.36 28.04 -7.41
CA PRO A 143 37.57 28.05 -5.96
C PRO A 143 36.83 26.87 -5.33
N LEU A 144 37.49 26.18 -4.40
CA LEU A 144 36.85 25.18 -3.54
C LEU A 144 36.34 25.85 -2.25
N ASP A 145 37.13 26.78 -1.71
CA ASP A 145 36.79 27.73 -0.64
C ASP A 145 37.74 28.95 -0.70
N GLU A 146 37.81 29.76 0.37
CA GLU A 146 38.63 30.98 0.41
C GLU A 146 40.13 30.72 0.27
N ASP A 147 40.62 29.54 0.65
CA ASP A 147 42.07 29.23 0.70
C ASP A 147 42.47 28.14 -0.30
N ARG A 148 41.51 27.46 -0.94
CA ARG A 148 41.77 26.29 -1.79
C ARG A 148 41.19 26.43 -3.19
N SER A 149 41.93 25.91 -4.16
CA SER A 149 41.55 25.87 -5.56
C SER A 149 41.42 24.44 -6.08
N LEU A 150 40.49 24.25 -7.00
CA LEU A 150 40.33 23.04 -7.79
C LEU A 150 40.69 23.33 -9.25
N LEU A 151 41.81 22.78 -9.70
CA LEU A 151 42.24 22.75 -11.09
C LEU A 151 41.88 21.39 -11.70
N ARG A 152 41.14 21.37 -12.80
CA ARG A 152 40.96 20.14 -13.59
C ARG A 152 42.06 20.06 -14.64
N LEU A 153 42.77 18.94 -14.69
CA LEU A 153 43.89 18.70 -15.60
C LEU A 153 43.56 17.55 -16.55
N ALA A 154 43.60 17.78 -17.85
CA ALA A 154 43.48 16.72 -18.84
C ALA A 154 44.82 15.99 -19.03
N MET A 155 44.83 14.68 -18.75
CA MET A 155 45.95 13.77 -18.96
C MET A 155 45.53 12.74 -20.02
N GLY A 156 45.86 13.01 -21.28
CA GLY A 156 45.35 12.23 -22.41
C GLY A 156 43.83 12.44 -22.59
N SER A 157 43.05 11.34 -22.62
CA SER A 157 41.58 11.38 -22.74
C SER A 157 40.84 11.48 -21.40
N ARG A 158 41.57 11.46 -20.28
CA ARG A 158 41.01 11.52 -18.93
C ARG A 158 41.29 12.87 -18.29
N VAL A 159 40.45 13.25 -17.34
CA VAL A 159 40.62 14.48 -16.55
C VAL A 159 40.78 14.09 -15.09
N ILE A 160 41.78 14.66 -14.42
CA ILE A 160 42.04 14.48 -12.99
C ILE A 160 41.86 15.79 -12.23
N GLU A 161 41.45 15.70 -10.97
CA GLU A 161 41.40 16.83 -10.05
C GLU A 161 42.79 17.11 -9.45
N VAL A 162 43.20 18.37 -9.49
CA VAL A 162 44.36 18.90 -8.79
C VAL A 162 43.86 19.89 -7.75
N ARG A 163 43.96 19.51 -6.48
CA ARG A 163 43.52 20.30 -5.32
C ARG A 163 44.72 21.07 -4.78
N VAL A 164 44.71 22.38 -4.99
CA VAL A 164 45.78 23.29 -4.57
C VAL A 164 45.34 23.95 -3.27
N ASP A 165 46.15 23.86 -2.21
CA ASP A 165 45.95 24.56 -0.92
C ASP A 165 46.37 26.05 -1.00
N ALA A 166 45.98 26.70 -2.10
CA ALA A 166 46.16 28.13 -2.32
C ALA A 166 44.97 28.70 -3.11
N PRO A 167 44.63 29.99 -2.92
CA PRO A 167 43.50 30.64 -3.58
C PRO A 167 43.75 30.87 -5.08
N PRO A 168 42.68 30.92 -5.91
CA PRO A 168 42.80 30.99 -7.36
C PRO A 168 43.31 32.34 -7.87
N GLU A 169 43.19 33.43 -7.11
CA GLU A 169 43.69 34.77 -7.48
C GLU A 169 45.22 34.79 -7.60
N SER A 170 45.90 33.91 -6.85
CA SER A 170 47.35 33.74 -6.91
C SER A 170 47.80 32.78 -8.00
N ALA A 171 46.87 32.14 -8.71
CA ALA A 171 47.17 31.14 -9.71
C ALA A 171 47.79 31.75 -10.97
N PRO A 172 48.78 31.08 -11.59
CA PRO A 172 49.24 31.46 -12.91
C PRO A 172 48.14 31.21 -13.96
N LYS A 173 48.31 31.71 -15.19
CA LYS A 173 47.37 31.47 -16.31
C LYS A 173 47.42 30.01 -16.76
N VAL A 174 46.67 29.15 -16.06
CA VAL A 174 46.72 27.69 -16.21
C VAL A 174 45.74 27.12 -17.23
N ILE A 175 44.64 27.82 -17.53
CA ILE A 175 43.61 27.31 -18.46
C ILE A 175 44.18 27.31 -19.89
N ASP A 176 44.05 26.17 -20.57
CA ASP A 176 44.53 25.91 -21.94
C ASP A 176 46.07 25.96 -22.09
N ALA A 177 46.78 26.04 -20.96
CA ALA A 177 48.22 25.91 -20.89
C ALA A 177 48.61 24.45 -20.60
N ARG A 178 49.75 24.00 -21.12
CA ARG A 178 50.35 22.72 -20.75
C ARG A 178 51.09 22.91 -19.43
N LEU A 179 50.74 22.07 -18.46
CA LEU A 179 51.19 22.16 -17.09
C LEU A 179 52.00 20.92 -16.76
N ARG A 180 53.11 21.14 -16.06
CA ARG A 180 53.90 20.11 -15.40
C ARG A 180 53.76 20.32 -13.90
N ILE A 181 53.08 19.39 -13.24
CA ILE A 181 52.66 19.52 -11.85
C ILE A 181 53.39 18.49 -11.01
N THR A 182 54.05 18.97 -9.96
CA THR A 182 54.58 18.09 -8.92
C THR A 182 53.60 18.05 -7.76
N ALA A 183 53.11 16.88 -7.39
CA ALA A 183 52.01 16.75 -6.44
C ALA A 183 52.12 15.49 -5.59
N LEU A 184 51.39 15.46 -4.48
CA LEU A 184 51.10 14.22 -3.78
C LEU A 184 49.97 13.49 -4.53
N ALA A 185 50.21 12.23 -4.91
CA ALA A 185 49.14 11.37 -5.43
C ALA A 185 48.22 10.92 -4.28
N ALA A 186 46.93 11.17 -4.40
CA ALA A 186 45.93 10.84 -3.40
C ALA A 186 44.65 10.34 -4.09
N GLY A 187 43.57 10.17 -3.33
CA GLY A 187 42.32 9.68 -3.87
C GLY A 187 41.22 9.52 -2.83
N GLY A 188 39.97 9.52 -3.29
CA GLY A 188 38.81 9.28 -2.45
C GLY A 188 38.71 7.81 -2.09
N ILE A 189 38.62 7.51 -0.79
CA ILE A 189 38.55 6.15 -0.25
C ILE A 189 37.18 5.94 0.39
N ASN A 190 36.50 4.84 0.05
CA ASN A 190 35.21 4.50 0.66
C ASN A 190 35.38 3.70 1.98
N ASP A 191 34.28 3.47 2.69
CA ASP A 191 34.27 2.68 3.94
C ASP A 191 34.70 1.22 3.77
N ARG A 192 34.72 0.73 2.52
CA ARG A 192 35.25 -0.60 2.16
C ARG A 192 36.75 -0.58 1.87
N ARG A 193 37.44 0.53 2.13
CA ARG A 193 38.88 0.74 1.90
C ARG A 193 39.27 0.62 0.42
N GLN A 194 38.40 1.04 -0.49
CA GLN A 194 38.64 1.01 -1.93
C GLN A 194 38.90 2.42 -2.46
N LEU A 195 39.87 2.54 -3.35
CA LEU A 195 40.11 3.77 -4.11
C LEU A 195 38.98 3.97 -5.13
N VAL A 196 38.16 5.01 -4.92
CA VAL A 196 37.01 5.32 -5.78
C VAL A 196 37.42 6.21 -6.95
N PHE A 197 38.27 7.20 -6.69
CA PHE A 197 38.83 8.09 -7.71
C PHE A 197 40.17 8.68 -7.27
N PRO A 198 41.14 8.85 -8.19
CA PRO A 198 42.39 9.54 -7.88
C PRO A 198 42.24 11.05 -7.94
N TYR A 199 43.04 11.76 -7.14
CA TYR A 199 43.26 13.20 -7.28
C TYR A 199 44.69 13.55 -6.86
N LEU A 200 45.14 14.74 -7.22
CA LEU A 200 46.45 15.27 -6.85
C LEU A 200 46.30 16.37 -5.80
N ARG A 201 47.22 16.43 -4.84
CA ARG A 201 47.31 17.52 -3.87
C ARG A 201 48.58 18.31 -4.08
N VAL A 202 48.45 19.63 -4.06
CA VAL A 202 49.57 20.56 -4.14
C VAL A 202 49.40 21.59 -3.04
N THR A 203 50.48 21.97 -2.35
CA THR A 203 50.40 22.95 -1.26
C THR A 203 50.20 24.36 -1.78
N ASP A 204 50.93 24.74 -2.84
CA ASP A 204 50.87 26.07 -3.42
C ASP A 204 51.16 26.04 -4.93
N TRP A 205 51.01 27.19 -5.60
CA TRP A 205 51.15 27.29 -7.05
C TRP A 205 52.58 27.13 -7.58
N SER A 206 53.62 27.13 -6.74
CA SER A 206 55.02 26.97 -7.18
C SER A 206 55.32 25.59 -7.76
N ASP A 207 54.56 24.57 -7.34
CA ASP A 207 54.66 23.20 -7.83
C ASP A 207 53.86 22.98 -9.15
N VAL A 208 53.18 24.02 -9.65
CA VAL A 208 52.46 24.05 -10.93
C VAL A 208 53.25 24.87 -11.95
N VAL A 209 54.03 24.18 -12.79
CA VAL A 209 54.89 24.84 -13.80
C VAL A 209 54.21 24.83 -15.17
N ILE A 210 54.10 26.00 -15.81
CA ILE A 210 53.63 26.09 -17.20
C ILE A 210 54.78 25.67 -18.13
N SER A 211 54.65 24.52 -18.78
CA SER A 211 55.62 24.04 -19.78
C SER A 211 55.34 24.60 -21.17
N GLN A 212 54.08 24.91 -21.48
CA GLN A 212 53.66 25.58 -22.71
C GLN A 212 52.53 26.56 -22.39
N THR A 213 52.70 27.83 -22.76
CA THR A 213 51.70 28.87 -22.52
C THR A 213 50.44 28.64 -23.35
N ALA A 214 49.29 28.99 -22.78
CA ALA A 214 48.02 28.98 -23.50
C ALA A 214 48.09 29.87 -24.76
N PRO A 215 47.59 29.40 -25.92
CA PRO A 215 47.44 30.26 -27.08
C PRO A 215 46.51 31.44 -26.80
N GLU A 216 46.77 32.58 -27.44
CA GLU A 216 45.84 33.71 -27.42
C GLU A 216 44.51 33.34 -28.08
N VAL A 217 43.39 33.76 -27.48
CA VAL A 217 42.04 33.37 -27.90
C VAL A 217 41.78 33.78 -29.35
N GLU A 218 42.30 34.94 -29.78
CA GLU A 218 42.17 35.48 -31.13
C GLU A 218 42.88 34.63 -32.19
N LYS A 219 43.93 33.90 -31.79
CA LYS A 219 44.73 33.02 -32.66
C LYS A 219 44.17 31.59 -32.74
N LEU A 220 43.24 31.21 -31.86
CA LEU A 220 42.65 29.88 -31.87
C LEU A 220 41.79 29.67 -33.13
N PRO A 221 41.81 28.47 -33.74
CA PRO A 221 41.04 28.23 -34.95
C PRO A 221 39.53 28.36 -34.67
N VAL A 222 38.83 29.05 -35.56
CA VAL A 222 37.37 28.91 -35.68
C VAL A 222 37.14 27.65 -36.51
N THR A 223 36.55 26.64 -35.90
CA THR A 223 36.30 25.33 -36.52
C THR A 223 34.80 25.09 -36.65
N SER A 224 34.45 24.08 -37.45
CA SER A 224 33.08 23.63 -37.59
C SER A 224 32.79 22.38 -36.77
N ALA A 225 31.53 22.18 -36.38
CA ALA A 225 31.05 21.00 -35.67
C ALA A 225 31.46 19.71 -36.41
N ALA A 226 31.36 19.72 -37.74
CA ALA A 226 31.68 18.59 -38.59
C ALA A 226 33.18 18.33 -38.78
N ASN A 227 34.06 19.28 -38.46
CA ASN A 227 35.51 19.11 -38.57
C ASN A 227 36.19 18.84 -37.22
N LEU A 228 35.42 18.86 -36.12
CA LEU A 228 35.96 18.53 -34.80
C LEU A 228 36.43 17.09 -34.75
N LEU A 229 37.64 16.90 -34.21
CA LEU A 229 38.24 15.59 -33.98
C LEU A 229 38.41 14.73 -35.25
N HIS A 230 38.28 15.32 -36.44
CA HIS A 230 38.64 14.67 -37.70
C HIS A 230 40.16 14.49 -37.80
N PHE A 231 40.56 13.32 -38.34
CA PHE A 231 41.96 13.00 -38.58
C PHE A 231 42.61 14.02 -39.53
N GLY A 232 43.69 14.67 -39.07
CA GLY A 232 44.40 15.71 -39.84
C GLY A 232 44.60 17.04 -39.10
N ALA A 233 43.97 17.24 -37.93
CA ALA A 233 44.19 18.39 -37.06
C ALA A 233 45.06 17.97 -35.85
N ALA A 234 46.38 18.02 -36.02
CA ALA A 234 47.47 17.97 -35.02
C ALA A 234 47.30 17.05 -33.78
N ASP A 235 48.19 16.05 -33.69
CA ASP A 235 48.30 14.94 -32.71
C ASP A 235 48.56 15.32 -31.22
N GLU A 236 47.91 16.35 -30.64
CA GLU A 236 47.97 16.61 -29.19
C GLU A 236 46.58 16.82 -28.58
N PRO A 237 46.37 16.45 -27.29
CA PRO A 237 45.11 16.67 -26.60
C PRO A 237 44.71 18.14 -26.71
N HIS A 238 43.60 18.35 -27.40
CA HIS A 238 43.31 19.57 -28.12
C HIS A 238 43.22 20.79 -27.21
N HIS A 239 43.99 21.81 -27.56
CA HIS A 239 43.72 23.19 -27.13
C HIS A 239 42.26 23.56 -27.39
N ARG A 240 41.79 24.62 -26.74
CA ARG A 240 40.44 25.10 -26.98
C ARG A 240 40.26 25.51 -28.44
N VAL A 241 39.04 25.34 -28.93
CA VAL A 241 38.62 25.75 -30.27
C VAL A 241 37.41 26.67 -30.18
N ARG A 242 37.25 27.53 -31.18
CA ARG A 242 36.11 28.45 -31.28
C ARG A 242 35.09 27.88 -32.25
N ILE A 243 33.81 27.90 -31.88
CA ILE A 243 32.69 27.55 -32.75
C ILE A 243 31.70 28.70 -32.74
N ARG A 244 31.13 29.00 -33.91
CA ARG A 244 30.15 30.06 -34.11
C ARG A 244 28.88 29.50 -34.72
N GLY A 245 27.74 29.91 -34.22
CA GLY A 245 26.48 29.46 -34.78
C GLY A 245 25.26 29.89 -33.97
N THR A 246 24.10 29.39 -34.36
CA THR A 246 22.82 29.73 -33.75
C THR A 246 22.49 28.72 -32.64
N VAL A 247 22.18 29.22 -31.45
CA VAL A 247 21.76 28.42 -30.30
C VAL A 247 20.38 27.81 -30.56
N LEU A 248 20.32 26.49 -30.60
CA LEU A 248 19.11 25.69 -30.76
C LEU A 248 18.34 25.55 -29.44
N ALA A 249 19.08 25.27 -28.37
CA ALA A 249 18.57 25.09 -27.02
C ALA A 249 19.66 25.41 -26.00
N ALA A 250 19.27 25.96 -24.86
CA ALA A 250 20.15 26.17 -23.70
C ALA A 250 19.37 25.79 -22.44
N PHE A 251 20.00 25.00 -21.57
CA PHE A 251 19.39 24.43 -20.36
C PHE A 251 20.12 24.90 -19.11
N GLU A 252 19.42 24.98 -17.97
CA GLU A 252 19.96 25.51 -16.71
C GLU A 252 21.19 24.75 -16.18
N ASP A 253 21.34 23.48 -16.58
CA ASP A 253 22.45 22.61 -16.20
C ASP A 253 23.74 22.83 -17.01
N GLY A 254 23.74 23.80 -17.93
CA GLY A 254 24.91 24.13 -18.76
C GLY A 254 24.94 23.43 -20.11
N ARG A 255 23.98 22.53 -20.42
CA ARG A 255 23.84 21.95 -21.77
C ARG A 255 23.35 23.01 -22.75
N VAL A 256 24.08 23.18 -23.85
CA VAL A 256 23.75 24.07 -24.95
C VAL A 256 23.91 23.31 -26.26
N PHE A 257 22.97 23.49 -27.17
CA PHE A 257 23.02 22.93 -28.51
C PHE A 257 23.11 24.07 -29.50
N LEU A 258 24.05 23.96 -30.44
CA LEU A 258 24.37 25.03 -31.38
C LEU A 258 24.42 24.46 -32.79
N ARG A 259 23.75 25.10 -33.73
CA ARG A 259 23.85 24.82 -35.15
C ARG A 259 24.89 25.74 -35.77
N ASP A 260 25.93 25.14 -36.31
CA ASP A 260 27.07 25.81 -36.90
C ASP A 260 26.66 26.70 -38.10
N ALA A 261 27.28 27.89 -38.18
CA ALA A 261 27.12 28.80 -39.30
C ALA A 261 27.80 28.30 -40.59
N THR A 262 28.81 27.43 -40.46
CA THR A 262 29.58 26.83 -41.53
C THR A 262 29.22 25.35 -41.68
N PRO A 263 28.12 25.01 -42.38
CA PRO A 263 27.75 23.61 -42.56
C PRO A 263 28.87 22.85 -43.28
N PRO A 264 29.03 21.54 -43.01
CA PRO A 264 30.00 20.72 -43.71
C PRO A 264 29.78 20.80 -45.22
N PRO A 265 30.85 20.90 -46.03
CA PRO A 265 30.70 20.76 -47.48
C PRO A 265 30.10 19.38 -47.78
N PRO A 266 29.16 19.28 -48.74
CA PRO A 266 28.60 17.99 -49.13
C PRO A 266 29.73 17.06 -49.62
N PRO A 267 29.66 15.74 -49.34
CA PRO A 267 30.62 14.79 -49.90
C PRO A 267 30.65 14.90 -51.42
N ARG A 268 31.83 14.84 -52.03
CA ARG A 268 32.00 14.99 -53.50
C ARG A 268 31.19 13.96 -54.31
N ASP A 269 30.91 12.80 -53.73
CA ASP A 269 30.16 11.70 -54.34
C ASP A 269 28.85 11.39 -53.60
N ALA A 270 28.35 12.30 -52.76
CA ALA A 270 27.10 12.07 -52.05
C ALA A 270 25.96 11.84 -53.05
N LYS A 271 25.33 10.66 -52.95
CA LYS A 271 24.02 10.45 -53.56
C LYS A 271 23.07 11.50 -52.99
N VAL A 272 22.10 11.95 -53.79
CA VAL A 272 21.11 12.99 -53.44
C VAL A 272 20.38 12.70 -52.10
N ASP A 273 20.42 11.47 -51.59
CA ASP A 273 19.83 11.01 -50.34
C ASP A 273 20.81 10.61 -49.21
N GLU A 274 22.13 10.79 -49.38
CA GLU A 274 23.07 10.49 -48.30
C GLU A 274 22.97 11.54 -47.17
N PRO A 275 22.95 11.09 -45.90
CA PRO A 275 22.84 12.01 -44.78
C PRO A 275 24.07 12.93 -44.72
N LEU A 276 23.85 14.21 -44.96
CA LEU A 276 24.78 15.27 -44.60
C LEU A 276 25.06 15.16 -43.09
N LEU A 277 26.33 15.25 -42.71
CA LEU A 277 26.73 15.37 -41.31
C LEU A 277 25.94 16.51 -40.66
N SER A 278 25.35 16.24 -39.49
CA SER A 278 24.66 17.26 -38.70
C SER A 278 25.60 18.45 -38.52
N PRO A 279 25.19 19.68 -38.91
CA PRO A 279 25.97 20.88 -38.63
C PRO A 279 25.84 21.30 -37.16
N SER A 280 25.23 20.46 -36.30
CA SER A 280 24.91 20.82 -34.92
C SER A 280 25.82 20.09 -33.94
N ILE A 281 26.04 20.72 -32.78
CA ILE A 281 26.96 20.24 -31.76
C ILE A 281 26.38 20.43 -30.36
N ALA A 282 26.66 19.46 -29.49
CA ALA A 282 26.42 19.57 -28.05
C ALA A 282 27.61 20.27 -27.35
N ILE A 283 27.27 21.20 -26.47
CA ILE A 283 28.21 22.03 -25.74
C ILE A 283 27.83 21.98 -24.27
N HIS A 284 28.82 21.75 -23.40
CA HIS A 284 28.67 21.84 -21.96
C HIS A 284 29.43 23.06 -21.45
N LEU A 285 28.70 24.07 -21.00
CA LEU A 285 29.29 25.27 -20.41
C LEU A 285 29.85 25.00 -19.02
N SER A 286 30.90 25.73 -18.64
CA SER A 286 31.46 25.72 -17.28
C SER A 286 30.64 26.56 -16.30
N THR A 287 29.79 27.44 -16.82
CA THR A 287 28.97 28.38 -16.06
C THR A 287 27.53 28.32 -16.53
N THR A 288 26.58 28.71 -15.67
CA THR A 288 25.16 28.78 -16.02
C THR A 288 24.96 29.61 -17.29
N PRO A 289 24.21 29.12 -18.29
CA PRO A 289 24.03 29.83 -19.55
C PRO A 289 23.28 31.14 -19.34
N THR A 290 23.84 32.23 -19.86
CA THR A 290 23.11 33.46 -20.16
C THR A 290 22.56 33.46 -21.59
N LEU A 291 22.75 32.35 -22.32
CA LEU A 291 22.32 32.17 -23.70
C LEU A 291 20.82 31.85 -23.78
N GLN A 292 20.16 32.43 -24.78
CA GLN A 292 18.78 32.12 -25.14
C GLN A 292 18.74 31.44 -26.51
N THR A 293 17.72 30.62 -26.72
CA THR A 293 17.42 30.03 -28.04
C THR A 293 17.29 31.13 -29.10
N GLY A 294 17.88 30.89 -30.28
CA GLY A 294 17.91 31.86 -31.38
C GLY A 294 19.03 32.88 -31.31
N HIS A 295 19.82 32.93 -30.24
CA HIS A 295 21.01 33.77 -30.25
C HIS A 295 22.09 33.19 -31.18
N PHE A 296 22.79 34.06 -31.91
CA PHE A 296 24.06 33.74 -32.53
C PHE A 296 25.17 33.86 -31.49
N ALA A 297 25.94 32.80 -31.25
CA ALA A 297 26.95 32.76 -30.20
C ALA A 297 28.31 32.31 -30.75
N GLU A 298 29.38 32.93 -30.23
CA GLU A 298 30.74 32.42 -30.34
C GLU A 298 31.13 31.77 -29.02
N ILE A 299 31.43 30.48 -29.08
CA ILE A 299 31.72 29.65 -27.91
C ILE A 299 33.13 29.10 -28.02
N LEU A 300 33.88 29.22 -26.93
CA LEU A 300 35.23 28.69 -26.78
C LEU A 300 35.17 27.50 -25.83
N GLY A 301 35.66 26.34 -26.25
CA GLY A 301 35.67 25.15 -25.40
C GLY A 301 36.68 24.13 -25.87
N PHE A 302 36.83 23.06 -25.11
CA PHE A 302 37.73 21.99 -25.50
C PHE A 302 36.96 20.87 -26.21
N PRO A 303 37.44 20.39 -27.36
CA PRO A 303 36.77 19.35 -28.10
C PRO A 303 36.97 17.99 -27.41
N ILE A 304 35.86 17.25 -27.27
CA ILE A 304 35.82 15.91 -26.70
C ILE A 304 34.90 15.02 -27.53
N MET A 305 35.12 13.71 -27.47
CA MET A 305 34.09 12.75 -27.91
C MET A 305 33.11 12.53 -26.77
N GLN A 306 31.81 12.74 -27.04
CA GLN A 306 30.75 12.47 -26.08
C GLN A 306 29.70 11.58 -26.71
N GLY A 307 29.74 10.29 -26.39
CA GLY A 307 28.86 9.30 -26.99
C GLY A 307 29.19 9.12 -28.48
N PHE A 308 28.25 9.51 -29.34
CA PHE A 308 28.33 9.28 -30.79
C PHE A 308 29.04 10.39 -31.56
N SER A 309 28.87 11.66 -31.17
CA SER A 309 29.40 12.83 -31.89
C SER A 309 30.45 13.60 -31.08
N ALA A 310 31.22 14.43 -31.78
CA ALA A 310 32.09 15.40 -31.13
C ALA A 310 31.26 16.44 -30.35
N SER A 311 31.81 16.96 -29.27
CA SER A 311 31.18 17.95 -28.39
C SER A 311 32.22 18.91 -27.83
N LEU A 312 31.77 20.06 -27.30
CA LEU A 312 32.64 20.96 -26.54
C LEU A 312 32.36 20.84 -25.04
N ALA A 313 33.41 20.63 -24.26
CA ALA A 313 33.35 20.63 -22.81
C ALA A 313 34.14 21.77 -22.20
N ASP A 314 33.81 22.07 -20.94
CA ASP A 314 34.36 23.17 -20.16
C ASP A 314 34.29 24.52 -20.93
N ALA A 315 33.20 24.70 -21.67
CA ALA A 315 33.06 25.80 -22.62
C ALA A 315 32.65 27.11 -21.93
N VAL A 316 33.00 28.22 -22.57
CA VAL A 316 32.64 29.58 -22.17
C VAL A 316 32.13 30.36 -23.38
N VAL A 317 31.17 31.25 -23.14
CA VAL A 317 30.60 32.11 -24.16
C VAL A 317 31.49 33.33 -24.33
N LEU A 318 32.01 33.56 -25.54
CA LEU A 318 32.83 34.74 -25.86
C LEU A 318 31.94 35.93 -26.24
N SER A 319 30.93 35.69 -27.07
CA SER A 319 29.96 36.69 -27.50
C SER A 319 28.61 36.03 -27.80
N SER A 320 27.54 36.81 -27.68
CA SER A 320 26.19 36.38 -28.03
C SER A 320 25.35 37.56 -28.48
N GLU A 321 24.65 37.40 -29.60
CA GLU A 321 23.78 38.40 -30.18
C GLU A 321 22.42 37.78 -30.52
N PRO A 322 21.28 38.44 -30.24
CA PRO A 322 19.97 37.93 -30.62
C PRO A 322 19.85 37.76 -32.15
N GLN A 323 19.30 36.63 -32.58
CA GLN A 323 18.96 36.35 -33.98
C GLN A 323 17.53 35.76 -34.05
N ASN A 324 17.15 35.25 -35.21
CA ASN A 324 15.85 34.59 -35.40
C ASN A 324 15.80 33.25 -34.67
N GLU A 325 14.60 32.86 -34.25
CA GLU A 325 14.37 31.54 -33.68
C GLU A 325 14.74 30.45 -34.70
N PRO A 326 15.49 29.41 -34.30
CA PRO A 326 15.98 28.41 -35.22
C PRO A 326 14.84 27.52 -35.72
N GLU A 327 14.80 27.29 -37.03
CA GLU A 327 13.83 26.38 -37.63
C GLU A 327 14.23 24.93 -37.37
N ALA A 328 13.28 24.12 -36.89
CA ALA A 328 13.45 22.70 -36.68
C ALA A 328 13.45 21.95 -38.01
N SER A 329 14.43 21.08 -38.24
CA SER A 329 14.49 20.29 -39.47
C SER A 329 13.40 19.21 -39.48
N PRO A 330 12.58 19.10 -40.54
CA PRO A 330 11.58 18.04 -40.64
C PRO A 330 12.26 16.70 -40.90
N VAL A 331 12.08 15.74 -39.98
CA VAL A 331 12.79 14.45 -40.02
C VAL A 331 11.80 13.29 -39.94
N THR A 332 12.00 12.28 -40.80
CA THR A 332 11.27 11.00 -40.73
C THR A 332 11.81 10.14 -39.59
N LEU A 333 10.99 9.24 -39.07
CA LEU A 333 11.39 8.35 -37.99
C LEU A 333 12.67 7.53 -38.29
N SER A 334 12.83 7.07 -39.54
CA SER A 334 14.03 6.34 -39.97
C SER A 334 15.30 7.20 -39.96
N ARG A 335 15.20 8.48 -40.36
CA ARG A 335 16.32 9.43 -40.30
C ARG A 335 16.59 9.92 -38.88
N PHE A 336 15.58 9.98 -38.02
CA PHE A 336 15.78 10.26 -36.60
C PHE A 336 16.64 9.17 -35.93
N GLN A 337 16.42 7.91 -36.27
CA GLN A 337 17.14 6.78 -35.67
C GLN A 337 18.55 6.55 -36.24
N ASN A 338 18.84 7.02 -37.44
CA ASN A 338 20.12 6.75 -38.11
C ASN A 338 21.25 7.73 -37.71
N GLY A 339 21.00 8.64 -36.77
CA GLY A 339 21.99 9.58 -36.21
C GLY A 339 22.42 10.73 -37.10
N SER A 340 21.79 10.94 -38.26
CA SER A 340 22.17 12.04 -39.17
C SER A 340 21.89 13.43 -38.61
N HIS A 341 21.07 13.54 -37.56
CA HIS A 341 20.67 14.79 -36.94
C HIS A 341 21.09 14.86 -35.46
N ASP A 342 22.12 14.12 -35.04
CA ASP A 342 22.59 14.20 -33.65
C ASP A 342 22.94 15.65 -33.26
N ALA A 343 22.59 16.02 -32.02
CA ALA A 343 22.64 17.37 -31.46
C ALA A 343 21.82 18.45 -32.19
N ASP A 344 21.02 18.10 -33.19
CA ASP A 344 20.25 19.04 -34.00
C ASP A 344 18.79 19.19 -33.57
N LEU A 345 18.19 20.35 -33.84
CA LEU A 345 16.77 20.61 -33.58
C LEU A 345 15.93 20.01 -34.71
N VAL A 346 15.16 18.97 -34.38
CA VAL A 346 14.34 18.22 -35.34
C VAL A 346 12.86 18.30 -34.98
N ARG A 347 12.00 18.24 -36.00
CA ARG A 347 10.56 18.05 -35.88
C ARG A 347 10.19 16.74 -36.58
N LEU A 348 9.66 15.79 -35.83
CA LEU A 348 9.23 14.52 -36.42
C LEU A 348 8.04 14.75 -37.34
N THR A 349 8.11 14.26 -38.58
CA THR A 349 7.03 14.45 -39.57
C THR A 349 5.82 13.54 -39.33
N THR A 350 6.00 12.49 -38.53
CA THR A 350 4.97 11.51 -38.19
C THR A 350 4.51 11.74 -36.75
N PRO A 351 3.18 11.86 -36.50
CA PRO A 351 2.63 11.95 -35.15
C PRO A 351 3.04 10.76 -34.28
N ALA A 352 3.15 10.99 -32.98
CA ALA A 352 3.47 9.97 -32.00
C ALA A 352 2.44 10.00 -30.85
N VAL A 353 2.02 8.82 -30.39
CA VAL A 353 1.03 8.69 -29.31
C VAL A 353 1.75 8.55 -27.98
N LEU A 354 1.40 9.38 -27.00
CA LEU A 354 1.95 9.29 -25.64
C LEU A 354 1.43 8.02 -24.95
N ASN A 355 2.33 7.09 -24.62
CA ASN A 355 1.98 5.87 -23.90
C ASN A 355 2.09 6.03 -22.39
N ASP A 356 3.13 6.73 -21.94
CA ASP A 356 3.44 6.89 -20.52
C ASP A 356 4.42 8.05 -20.30
N PHE A 357 4.50 8.55 -19.07
CA PHE A 357 5.56 9.48 -18.64
C PHE A 357 5.86 9.31 -17.16
N PHE A 358 7.12 9.52 -16.78
CA PHE A 358 7.56 9.40 -15.40
C PHE A 358 8.55 10.48 -15.01
N ARG A 359 8.57 10.80 -13.71
CA ARG A 359 9.48 11.78 -13.14
C ARG A 359 10.87 11.18 -12.99
N THR A 360 11.89 11.90 -13.42
CA THR A 360 13.32 11.59 -13.24
C THR A 360 13.95 12.58 -12.28
N SER A 361 15.25 12.43 -11.99
CA SER A 361 16.02 13.40 -11.19
C SER A 361 16.13 14.77 -11.89
N GLU A 362 16.13 14.79 -13.22
CA GLU A 362 16.33 15.99 -14.03
C GLU A 362 15.01 16.59 -14.58
N GLY A 363 13.90 15.86 -14.52
CA GLY A 363 12.61 16.30 -15.08
C GLY A 363 11.65 15.14 -15.32
N PHE A 364 11.26 14.91 -16.57
CA PHE A 364 10.35 13.85 -16.99
C PHE A 364 10.87 13.11 -18.22
N GLU A 365 10.76 11.78 -18.23
CA GLU A 365 10.85 10.98 -19.45
C GLU A 365 9.44 10.68 -19.95
N LEU A 366 9.19 11.01 -21.21
CA LEU A 366 7.95 10.73 -21.93
C LEU A 366 8.20 9.62 -22.95
N ARG A 367 7.29 8.64 -23.01
CA ARG A 367 7.38 7.51 -23.93
C ARG A 367 6.26 7.59 -24.95
N PHE A 368 6.65 7.70 -26.21
CA PHE A 368 5.74 7.75 -27.34
C PHE A 368 5.88 6.52 -28.23
N THR A 369 4.82 6.19 -28.99
CA THR A 369 4.88 5.23 -30.10
C THR A 369 4.50 5.93 -31.39
N SER A 370 5.32 5.76 -32.43
CA SER A 370 4.99 6.17 -33.80
C SER A 370 5.35 5.05 -34.77
N GLY A 371 4.42 4.64 -35.64
CA GLY A 371 4.68 3.59 -36.64
C GLY A 371 5.12 2.23 -36.07
N GLY A 372 4.76 1.90 -34.82
CA GLY A 372 5.19 0.67 -34.12
C GLY A 372 6.54 0.78 -33.39
N THR A 373 7.20 1.93 -33.47
CA THR A 373 8.51 2.19 -32.85
C THR A 373 8.36 3.05 -31.62
N SER A 374 9.08 2.71 -30.55
CA SER A 374 9.14 3.53 -29.35
C SER A 374 10.08 4.72 -29.53
N ILE A 375 9.62 5.89 -29.15
CA ILE A 375 10.38 7.14 -29.09
C ILE A 375 10.42 7.60 -27.65
N ARG A 376 11.59 7.96 -27.15
CA ARG A 376 11.73 8.60 -25.84
C ARG A 376 12.01 10.07 -26.01
N ALA A 377 11.33 10.87 -25.21
CA ALA A 377 11.56 12.29 -25.12
C ALA A 377 11.81 12.69 -23.66
N PHE A 378 12.77 13.57 -23.42
CA PHE A 378 13.11 14.09 -22.10
C PHE A 378 12.67 15.55 -22.02
N LEU A 379 11.96 15.88 -20.95
CA LEU A 379 11.55 17.25 -20.62
C LEU A 379 12.21 17.62 -19.29
N LEU A 380 13.10 18.60 -19.28
CA LEU A 380 13.84 19.01 -18.07
C LEU A 380 13.03 19.94 -17.14
N GLU A 381 11.76 20.20 -17.46
CA GLU A 381 10.90 21.01 -16.61
C GLU A 381 10.54 20.27 -15.32
N LYS A 382 10.46 21.01 -14.21
CA LYS A 382 10.08 20.46 -12.89
C LYS A 382 8.59 20.14 -12.80
N THR A 383 7.77 20.76 -13.64
CA THR A 383 6.31 20.58 -13.70
C THR A 383 5.93 19.49 -14.68
N ALA A 384 4.98 18.65 -14.29
CA ALA A 384 4.48 17.61 -15.18
C ALA A 384 3.85 18.23 -16.45
N PRO A 385 4.06 17.63 -17.62
CA PRO A 385 3.42 18.09 -18.85
C PRO A 385 1.90 17.94 -18.72
N ASN A 386 1.15 18.96 -19.17
CA ASN A 386 -0.32 18.90 -19.23
C ASN A 386 -0.79 18.08 -20.44
N LEU A 387 -0.43 16.78 -20.47
CA LEU A 387 -0.79 15.84 -21.52
C LEU A 387 -1.48 14.61 -20.91
N GLU A 388 -2.59 14.18 -21.53
CA GLU A 388 -3.23 12.91 -21.18
C GLU A 388 -2.57 11.74 -21.93
N ILE A 389 -2.35 10.62 -21.24
CA ILE A 389 -1.91 9.37 -21.86
C ILE A 389 -2.89 8.97 -22.97
N GLY A 390 -2.37 8.68 -24.16
CA GLY A 390 -3.12 8.38 -25.37
C GLY A 390 -3.29 9.57 -26.31
N SER A 391 -2.84 10.77 -25.95
CA SER A 391 -2.84 11.93 -26.85
C SER A 391 -1.85 11.73 -28.00
N ALA A 392 -2.22 12.12 -29.21
CA ALA A 392 -1.33 12.13 -30.36
C ALA A 392 -0.69 13.51 -30.50
N CYS A 393 0.63 13.54 -30.55
CA CYS A 393 1.40 14.77 -30.57
C CYS A 393 2.41 14.77 -31.72
N LEU A 394 2.68 15.94 -32.26
CA LEU A 394 3.85 16.19 -33.08
C LEU A 394 5.00 16.63 -32.16
N LEU A 395 6.16 15.99 -32.32
CA LEU A 395 7.29 16.18 -31.43
C LEU A 395 8.36 17.04 -32.10
N THR A 396 8.75 18.11 -31.42
CA THR A 396 9.94 18.91 -31.76
C THR A 396 10.97 18.76 -30.64
N GLY A 397 12.25 18.74 -30.93
CA GLY A 397 13.28 18.65 -29.89
C GLY A 397 14.67 18.42 -30.45
N ILE A 398 15.66 18.47 -29.57
CA ILE A 398 17.04 18.16 -29.91
C ILE A 398 17.17 16.65 -30.03
N CYS A 399 17.62 16.14 -31.17
CA CYS A 399 17.91 14.72 -31.35
C CYS A 399 19.22 14.34 -30.66
N LEU A 400 19.19 13.29 -29.84
CA LEU A 400 20.35 12.76 -29.13
C LEU A 400 20.50 11.27 -29.37
N ILE A 401 21.68 10.86 -29.84
CA ILE A 401 22.06 9.44 -29.91
C ILE A 401 22.58 8.99 -28.55
N GLU A 402 21.86 8.04 -27.95
CA GLU A 402 22.18 7.55 -26.61
C GLU A 402 23.12 6.33 -26.61
N SER A 403 22.98 5.48 -27.61
CA SER A 403 23.82 4.30 -27.76
C SER A 403 24.16 4.09 -29.22
N SER A 404 25.34 3.54 -29.42
CA SER A 404 25.81 3.07 -30.71
C SER A 404 26.30 1.64 -30.59
N THR A 405 26.05 0.86 -31.65
CA THR A 405 26.66 -0.47 -31.82
C THR A 405 27.82 -0.37 -32.79
N ASP A 406 28.90 -1.07 -32.47
CA ASP A 406 30.02 -1.20 -33.39
C ASP A 406 29.78 -2.37 -34.35
N LYS A 407 29.78 -2.09 -35.66
CA LYS A 407 29.81 -3.10 -36.72
C LYS A 407 31.13 -3.01 -37.46
N GLY A 408 32.08 -3.86 -37.06
CA GLY A 408 33.46 -3.76 -37.53
C GLY A 408 34.10 -2.47 -37.02
N PHE A 409 34.65 -1.65 -37.92
CA PHE A 409 35.25 -0.36 -37.59
C PHE A 409 34.27 0.83 -37.68
N ARG A 410 32.97 0.57 -37.83
CA ARG A 410 31.94 1.62 -37.93
C ARG A 410 31.03 1.60 -36.71
N SER A 411 30.93 2.74 -36.03
CA SER A 411 29.90 2.99 -35.03
C SER A 411 28.59 3.34 -35.73
N GLN A 412 27.50 2.66 -35.37
CA GLN A 412 26.15 2.93 -35.86
C GLN A 412 25.23 3.27 -34.70
N PRO A 413 24.40 4.32 -34.80
CA PRO A 413 23.44 4.64 -33.76
C PRO A 413 22.41 3.51 -33.64
N GLU A 414 22.12 3.14 -32.41
CA GLU A 414 21.15 2.10 -32.07
C GLU A 414 19.87 2.73 -31.53
N ARG A 415 20.02 3.76 -30.70
CA ARG A 415 18.90 4.42 -30.03
C ARG A 415 19.04 5.93 -30.05
N ALA A 416 18.00 6.58 -30.53
CA ALA A 416 17.84 8.03 -30.51
C ALA A 416 16.76 8.44 -29.49
N SER A 417 16.90 9.63 -28.93
CA SER A 417 15.94 10.27 -28.06
C SER A 417 15.76 11.74 -28.45
N LEU A 418 14.68 12.36 -27.99
CA LEU A 418 14.44 13.79 -28.12
C LEU A 418 14.64 14.48 -26.78
N LEU A 419 15.42 15.54 -26.74
CA LEU A 419 15.46 16.45 -25.61
C LEU A 419 14.60 17.67 -25.94
N LEU A 420 13.45 17.79 -25.28
CA LEU A 420 12.49 18.86 -25.48
C LEU A 420 13.00 20.14 -24.81
N ARG A 421 12.87 21.29 -25.48
CA ARG A 421 13.26 22.59 -24.91
C ARG A 421 12.27 23.05 -23.86
N SER A 422 10.99 22.78 -24.09
CA SER A 422 9.89 23.07 -23.18
C SER A 422 8.66 22.22 -23.52
N SER A 423 7.62 22.30 -22.70
CA SER A 423 6.32 21.67 -22.99
C SER A 423 5.67 22.18 -24.30
N ARG A 424 6.11 23.33 -24.84
CA ARG A 424 5.60 23.90 -26.11
C ARG A 424 6.06 23.11 -27.34
N ASP A 425 7.12 22.32 -27.21
CA ASP A 425 7.59 21.46 -28.29
C ASP A 425 6.71 20.20 -28.50
N LEU A 426 5.69 20.03 -27.64
CA LEU A 426 4.65 19.00 -27.75
C LEU A 426 3.39 19.61 -28.35
N GLU A 427 3.23 19.51 -29.66
CA GLU A 427 2.03 19.99 -30.35
C GLU A 427 0.95 18.90 -30.31
N VAL A 428 -0.10 19.09 -29.50
CA VAL A 428 -1.19 18.11 -29.38
C VAL A 428 -2.10 18.19 -30.60
N LEU A 429 -2.10 17.14 -31.43
CA LEU A 429 -2.95 17.02 -32.61
C LEU A 429 -4.34 16.48 -32.27
N SER A 430 -4.39 15.52 -31.35
CA SER A 430 -5.63 15.02 -30.77
C SER A 430 -5.44 14.63 -29.31
N THR A 431 -6.43 14.92 -28.48
CA THR A 431 -6.45 14.48 -27.08
C THR A 431 -6.74 12.99 -26.99
N ALA A 432 -6.46 12.40 -25.82
CA ALA A 432 -6.70 10.99 -25.57
C ALA A 432 -8.15 10.60 -25.93
N PRO A 433 -8.36 9.41 -26.55
CA PRO A 433 -9.69 8.91 -26.85
C PRO A 433 -10.61 8.96 -25.63
N PHE A 434 -11.89 9.29 -25.83
CA PHE A 434 -12.84 9.40 -24.72
C PHE A 434 -12.87 8.12 -23.86
N TRP A 435 -12.74 6.95 -24.49
CA TRP A 435 -12.57 5.68 -23.81
C TRP A 435 -11.09 5.41 -23.54
N ASN A 436 -10.70 5.55 -22.28
CA ASN A 436 -9.42 5.08 -21.76
C ASN A 436 -9.65 4.06 -20.63
N ALA A 437 -8.61 3.34 -20.22
CA ALA A 437 -8.71 2.29 -19.20
C ALA A 437 -9.37 2.80 -17.90
N LYS A 438 -9.04 4.03 -17.48
CA LYS A 438 -9.61 4.68 -16.29
C LYS A 438 -11.13 4.87 -16.43
N ARG A 439 -11.59 5.44 -17.54
CA ARG A 439 -13.02 5.69 -17.79
C ARG A 439 -13.80 4.39 -18.01
N LEU A 440 -13.19 3.35 -18.57
CA LEU A 440 -13.79 2.02 -18.69
C LEU A 440 -14.04 1.40 -17.31
N VAL A 441 -13.07 1.48 -16.39
CA VAL A 441 -13.23 1.01 -15.00
C VAL A 441 -14.36 1.76 -14.30
N ILE A 442 -14.44 3.08 -14.46
CA ILE A 442 -15.54 3.89 -13.91
C ILE A 442 -16.89 3.44 -14.49
N ALA A 443 -16.99 3.24 -15.80
CA ALA A 443 -18.22 2.79 -16.44
C ALA A 443 -18.66 1.40 -15.94
N ILE A 444 -17.72 0.47 -15.79
CA ILE A 444 -17.99 -0.86 -15.23
C ILE A 444 -18.46 -0.76 -13.76
N ALA A 445 -17.85 0.11 -12.95
CA ALA A 445 -18.25 0.30 -11.56
C ALA A 445 -19.66 0.91 -11.45
N VAL A 446 -19.98 1.91 -12.29
CA VAL A 446 -21.33 2.50 -12.36
C VAL A 446 -22.35 1.44 -12.79
N LEU A 447 -22.04 0.66 -13.82
CA LEU A 447 -22.92 -0.42 -14.28
C LEU A 447 -23.14 -1.47 -13.18
N GLY A 448 -22.08 -1.88 -12.48
CA GLY A 448 -22.16 -2.78 -11.34
C GLY A 448 -23.02 -2.23 -10.20
N GLY A 449 -22.92 -0.93 -9.91
CA GLY A 449 -23.76 -0.25 -8.93
C GLY A 449 -25.25 -0.22 -9.32
N VAL A 450 -25.56 0.03 -10.60
CA VAL A 450 -26.94 -0.02 -11.11
C VAL A 450 -27.51 -1.44 -11.03
N ILE A 451 -26.72 -2.45 -11.37
CA ILE A 451 -27.13 -3.86 -11.24
C ILE A 451 -27.41 -4.20 -9.76
N LEU A 452 -26.55 -3.76 -8.84
CA LEU A 452 -26.76 -3.99 -7.42
C LEU A 452 -28.05 -3.33 -6.91
N LEU A 453 -28.29 -2.07 -7.28
CA LEU A 453 -29.50 -1.33 -6.90
C LEU A 453 -30.78 -1.97 -7.46
N THR A 454 -30.76 -2.43 -8.71
CA THR A 454 -31.90 -3.11 -9.32
C THR A 454 -32.18 -4.46 -8.64
N LEU A 455 -31.16 -5.23 -8.27
CA LEU A 455 -31.32 -6.46 -7.49
C LEU A 455 -31.92 -6.20 -6.10
N VAL A 456 -31.42 -5.19 -5.39
CA VAL A 456 -31.98 -4.76 -4.08
C VAL A 456 -33.45 -4.36 -4.25
N TRP A 457 -33.77 -3.54 -5.26
CA TRP A 457 -35.15 -3.14 -5.54
C TRP A 457 -36.07 -4.34 -5.82
N ILE A 458 -35.63 -5.28 -6.67
CA ILE A 458 -36.40 -6.49 -7.00
C ILE A 458 -36.66 -7.34 -5.75
N THR A 459 -35.66 -7.52 -4.88
CA THR A 459 -35.83 -8.31 -3.65
C THR A 459 -36.78 -7.64 -2.66
N LEU A 460 -36.73 -6.30 -2.53
CA LEU A 460 -37.66 -5.53 -1.70
C LEU A 460 -39.09 -5.62 -2.25
N GLN A 461 -39.28 -5.49 -3.55
CA GLN A 461 -40.58 -5.64 -4.21
C GLN A 461 -41.17 -7.04 -4.01
N ARG A 462 -40.36 -8.10 -4.19
CA ARG A 462 -40.81 -9.48 -3.92
C ARG A 462 -41.26 -9.66 -2.47
N ARG A 463 -40.53 -9.10 -1.51
CA ARG A 463 -40.91 -9.14 -0.09
C ARG A 463 -42.24 -8.43 0.18
N GLN A 464 -42.53 -7.31 -0.50
CA GLN A 464 -43.80 -6.61 -0.37
C GLN A 464 -44.97 -7.43 -0.92
N ILE A 465 -44.79 -8.05 -2.10
CA ILE A 465 -45.82 -8.89 -2.73
C ILE A 465 -46.16 -10.09 -1.83
N THR A 466 -45.16 -10.82 -1.32
CA THR A 466 -45.41 -11.98 -0.43
C THR A 466 -46.14 -11.58 0.85
N ARG A 467 -45.86 -10.40 1.42
CA ARG A 467 -46.59 -9.90 2.59
C ARG A 467 -48.05 -9.62 2.27
N LEU A 468 -48.32 -8.98 1.13
CA LEU A 468 -49.68 -8.69 0.65
C LEU A 468 -50.49 -9.98 0.45
N GLU A 469 -49.90 -10.98 -0.22
CA GLU A 469 -50.54 -12.29 -0.45
C GLU A 469 -50.93 -12.97 0.86
N GLN A 470 -50.05 -12.94 1.88
CA GLN A 470 -50.34 -13.50 3.20
C GLN A 470 -51.52 -12.79 3.88
N THR A 471 -51.57 -11.46 3.86
CA THR A 471 -52.69 -10.70 4.44
C THR A 471 -54.02 -11.01 3.76
N VAL A 472 -54.03 -11.06 2.43
CA VAL A 472 -55.26 -11.35 1.66
C VAL A 472 -55.75 -12.77 1.93
N ALA A 473 -54.85 -13.76 1.94
CA ALA A 473 -55.22 -15.15 2.26
C ALA A 473 -55.76 -15.29 3.69
N HIS A 474 -55.17 -14.59 4.65
CA HIS A 474 -55.63 -14.61 6.04
C HIS A 474 -57.00 -13.95 6.20
N GLN A 475 -57.24 -12.85 5.51
CA GLN A 475 -58.52 -12.14 5.54
C GLN A 475 -59.64 -12.95 4.89
N ALA A 476 -59.39 -13.53 3.71
CA ALA A 476 -60.35 -14.41 3.05
C ALA A 476 -60.73 -15.64 3.91
N THR A 477 -59.75 -16.25 4.57
CA THR A 477 -59.99 -17.39 5.48
C THR A 477 -60.85 -16.98 6.70
N ARG A 478 -60.67 -15.77 7.22
CA ARG A 478 -61.45 -15.26 8.36
C ARG A 478 -62.89 -14.95 7.98
N GLU A 479 -63.07 -14.25 6.86
CA GLU A 479 -64.40 -13.91 6.34
C GLU A 479 -65.22 -15.17 6.07
N GLU A 480 -64.59 -16.21 5.53
CA GLU A 480 -65.23 -17.49 5.27
C GLU A 480 -65.64 -18.21 6.57
N ARG A 481 -64.79 -18.24 7.59
CA ARG A 481 -65.14 -18.83 8.90
C ARG A 481 -66.29 -18.08 9.59
N GLN A 482 -66.28 -16.75 9.54
CA GLN A 482 -67.37 -15.94 10.11
C GLN A 482 -68.67 -16.06 9.33
N ARG A 483 -68.61 -16.30 8.02
CA ARG A 483 -69.78 -16.64 7.19
C ARG A 483 -70.37 -17.98 7.62
N ILE A 484 -69.53 -19.02 7.71
CA ILE A 484 -69.94 -20.36 8.14
C ILE A 484 -70.56 -20.33 9.54
N ALA A 485 -69.94 -19.65 10.50
CA ALA A 485 -70.47 -19.55 11.86
C ALA A 485 -71.87 -18.91 11.92
N ARG A 486 -72.11 -17.87 11.11
CA ARG A 486 -73.43 -17.21 11.01
C ARG A 486 -74.48 -18.13 10.37
N GLU A 487 -74.14 -18.76 9.25
CA GLU A 487 -75.04 -19.66 8.55
C GLU A 487 -75.45 -20.86 9.42
N PHE A 488 -74.49 -21.43 10.17
CA PHE A 488 -74.75 -22.50 11.14
C PHE A 488 -75.66 -22.02 12.28
N HIS A 489 -75.43 -20.83 12.84
CA HIS A 489 -76.26 -20.28 13.91
C HIS A 489 -77.71 -20.09 13.46
N ASP A 490 -77.92 -19.50 12.30
CA ASP A 490 -79.26 -19.16 11.81
C ASP A 490 -80.08 -20.41 11.46
N THR A 491 -79.45 -21.46 10.91
CA THR A 491 -80.17 -22.67 10.47
C THR A 491 -80.30 -23.72 11.58
N LEU A 492 -79.19 -24.12 12.23
CA LEU A 492 -79.23 -25.20 13.22
C LEU A 492 -79.98 -24.80 14.50
N GLU A 493 -79.79 -23.58 15.01
CA GLU A 493 -80.46 -23.19 16.27
C GLU A 493 -81.97 -23.03 16.08
N GLN A 494 -82.41 -22.54 14.92
CA GLN A 494 -83.84 -22.40 14.59
C GLN A 494 -84.51 -23.76 14.42
N GLU A 495 -83.89 -24.69 13.69
CA GLU A 495 -84.43 -26.03 13.50
C GLU A 495 -84.50 -26.83 14.81
N LEU A 496 -83.46 -26.75 15.63
CA LEU A 496 -83.42 -27.43 16.94
C LEU A 496 -84.41 -26.82 17.93
N ALA A 497 -84.59 -25.50 17.93
CA ALA A 497 -85.62 -24.84 18.74
C ALA A 497 -87.04 -25.25 18.31
N GLY A 498 -87.29 -25.30 16.99
CA GLY A 498 -88.56 -25.79 16.45
C GLY A 498 -88.84 -27.25 16.79
N LEU A 499 -87.81 -28.11 16.78
CA LEU A 499 -87.93 -29.51 17.18
C LEU A 499 -88.21 -29.66 18.68
N SER A 500 -87.55 -28.85 19.53
CA SER A 500 -87.78 -28.82 20.97
C SER A 500 -89.23 -28.42 21.30
N LEU A 501 -89.77 -27.39 20.65
CA LEU A 501 -91.18 -26.97 20.79
C LEU A 501 -92.18 -28.06 20.39
N ARG A 502 -91.90 -28.84 19.33
CA ARG A 502 -92.77 -29.95 18.91
C ARG A 502 -92.75 -31.11 19.91
N LEU A 503 -91.58 -31.39 20.49
CA LEU A 503 -91.44 -32.37 21.56
C LEU A 503 -92.20 -31.92 22.82
N ASP A 504 -92.13 -30.62 23.18
CA ASP A 504 -92.93 -30.03 24.26
C ASP A 504 -94.43 -30.18 24.03
N ALA A 505 -94.90 -29.86 22.83
CA ALA A 505 -96.31 -30.02 22.46
C ALA A 505 -96.77 -31.49 22.45
N ALA A 506 -95.88 -32.45 22.23
CA ALA A 506 -96.22 -33.88 22.30
C ALA A 506 -96.43 -34.35 23.75
N THR A 507 -95.76 -33.74 24.73
CA THR A 507 -95.86 -34.10 26.15
C THR A 507 -97.15 -33.63 26.85
N THR A 508 -97.94 -32.75 26.22
CA THR A 508 -99.23 -32.27 26.78
C THR A 508 -100.42 -33.19 26.50
N ARG A 509 -100.21 -34.29 25.77
CA ARG A 509 -101.23 -35.33 25.49
C ARG A 509 -101.13 -36.48 26.52
N PRO A 510 -102.23 -37.22 26.79
CA PRO A 510 -102.16 -38.40 27.65
C PRO A 510 -101.31 -39.48 26.97
N LEU A 511 -100.21 -39.86 27.62
CA LEU A 511 -99.19 -40.80 27.12
C LEU A 511 -99.12 -42.04 28.01
N ASP A 512 -98.80 -43.19 27.42
CA ASP A 512 -98.42 -44.37 28.18
C ASP A 512 -96.96 -44.27 28.66
N GLU A 513 -96.58 -45.11 29.62
CA GLU A 513 -95.30 -44.96 30.32
C GLU A 513 -94.08 -45.15 29.39
N LYS A 514 -94.21 -45.96 28.33
CA LYS A 514 -93.19 -46.16 27.30
C LYS A 514 -93.04 -44.95 26.37
N ALA A 515 -94.14 -44.34 25.91
CA ALA A 515 -94.09 -43.16 25.06
C ALA A 515 -93.53 -41.94 25.81
N ARG A 516 -93.81 -41.85 27.11
CA ARG A 516 -93.24 -40.82 27.99
C ARG A 516 -91.71 -40.93 28.10
N THR A 517 -91.19 -42.14 28.35
CA THR A 517 -89.73 -42.37 28.41
C THR A 517 -89.04 -42.10 27.07
N LEU A 518 -89.67 -42.45 25.95
CA LEU A 518 -89.16 -42.15 24.60
C LEU A 518 -89.11 -40.65 24.30
N LEU A 519 -90.12 -39.88 24.72
CA LEU A 519 -90.13 -38.42 24.56
C LEU A 519 -89.12 -37.72 25.47
N GLU A 520 -88.97 -38.15 26.71
CA GLU A 520 -87.97 -37.62 27.64
C GLU A 520 -86.54 -37.89 27.16
N THR A 521 -86.27 -39.10 26.65
CA THR A 521 -84.97 -39.43 26.03
C THR A 521 -84.71 -38.64 24.76
N SER A 522 -85.73 -38.42 23.91
CA SER A 522 -85.62 -37.61 22.70
C SER A 522 -85.39 -36.13 23.01
N ARG A 523 -86.06 -35.59 24.04
CA ARG A 523 -85.84 -34.23 24.55
C ARG A 523 -84.42 -34.07 25.09
N SER A 524 -83.93 -35.04 25.86
CA SER A 524 -82.56 -35.05 26.35
C SER A 524 -81.55 -35.05 25.20
N LEU A 525 -81.81 -35.83 24.13
CA LEU A 525 -80.98 -35.84 22.92
C LEU A 525 -80.96 -34.49 22.21
N VAL A 526 -82.13 -33.86 21.99
CA VAL A 526 -82.21 -32.53 21.35
C VAL A 526 -81.53 -31.46 22.19
N SER A 527 -81.70 -31.49 23.51
CA SER A 527 -81.01 -30.56 24.42
C SER A 527 -79.49 -30.73 24.37
N ARG A 528 -79.00 -31.98 24.30
CA ARG A 528 -77.58 -32.29 24.15
C ARG A 528 -77.05 -31.77 22.81
N ILE A 529 -77.74 -32.05 21.71
CA ILE A 529 -77.37 -31.58 20.37
C ILE A 529 -77.38 -30.06 20.30
N GLN A 530 -78.36 -29.39 20.92
CA GLN A 530 -78.43 -27.93 20.96
C GLN A 530 -77.29 -27.33 21.78
N SER A 531 -76.92 -27.95 22.91
CA SER A 531 -75.75 -27.52 23.68
C SER A 531 -74.46 -27.75 22.91
N GLU A 532 -74.33 -28.86 22.19
CA GLU A 532 -73.14 -29.19 21.40
C GLU A 532 -72.98 -28.28 20.19
N ALA A 533 -74.07 -27.97 19.47
CA ALA A 533 -74.11 -27.01 18.38
C ALA A 533 -73.74 -25.59 18.85
N ARG A 534 -74.29 -25.13 19.98
CA ARG A 534 -73.92 -23.82 20.56
C ARG A 534 -72.45 -23.77 20.94
N ASN A 535 -71.90 -24.84 21.49
CA ASN A 535 -70.46 -24.90 21.81
C ASN A 535 -69.60 -24.84 20.54
N LEU A 536 -69.97 -25.56 19.48
CA LEU A 536 -69.24 -25.53 18.19
C LEU A 536 -69.30 -24.15 17.52
N VAL A 537 -70.47 -23.49 17.54
CA VAL A 537 -70.63 -22.13 17.02
C VAL A 537 -69.88 -21.13 17.89
N SER A 538 -69.88 -21.30 19.22
CA SER A 538 -69.07 -20.49 20.14
C SER A 538 -67.58 -20.69 19.86
N ASP A 539 -67.09 -21.91 19.63
CA ASP A 539 -65.69 -22.19 19.28
C ASP A 539 -65.29 -21.54 17.94
N LEU A 540 -66.22 -21.47 16.98
CA LEU A 540 -66.02 -20.74 15.73
C LEU A 540 -66.00 -19.21 15.89
N ARG A 541 -66.55 -18.67 17.00
CA ARG A 541 -66.70 -17.23 17.27
C ARG A 541 -65.70 -16.69 18.30
N ASP A 542 -65.30 -17.47 19.29
CA ASP A 542 -64.55 -17.04 20.49
C ASP A 542 -63.03 -17.12 20.38
N THR A 543 -62.47 -17.42 19.20
CA THR A 543 -61.00 -17.27 18.99
C THR A 543 -60.49 -15.82 19.05
N GLU A 544 -61.37 -14.83 19.29
CA GLU A 544 -61.03 -13.41 19.30
C GLU A 544 -60.69 -12.80 20.68
N HIS A 545 -60.90 -13.49 21.81
CA HIS A 545 -60.56 -12.94 23.15
C HIS A 545 -59.55 -13.80 23.91
N VAL A 546 -58.27 -13.47 23.77
CA VAL A 546 -57.18 -14.09 24.54
C VAL A 546 -57.19 -13.54 25.97
N THR A 547 -57.99 -14.15 26.85
CA THR A 547 -57.91 -13.96 28.31
C THR A 547 -57.18 -15.15 28.93
N THR A 548 -56.30 -14.89 29.91
CA THR A 548 -55.58 -15.96 30.60
C THR A 548 -56.51 -16.72 31.56
N LEU A 549 -56.25 -18.00 31.85
CA LEU A 549 -57.11 -18.79 32.76
C LEU A 549 -57.30 -18.13 34.14
N PRO A 550 -56.27 -17.55 34.80
CA PRO A 550 -56.46 -16.84 36.06
C PRO A 550 -57.41 -15.64 35.95
N GLU A 551 -57.35 -14.88 34.85
CA GLU A 551 -58.29 -13.77 34.60
C GLU A 551 -59.71 -14.28 34.38
N ALA A 552 -59.87 -15.37 33.62
CA ALA A 552 -61.16 -16.00 33.43
C ALA A 552 -61.78 -16.47 34.75
N LEU A 553 -61.00 -17.09 35.66
CA LEU A 553 -61.48 -17.54 36.98
C LEU A 553 -61.83 -16.36 37.90
N ARG A 554 -61.06 -15.26 37.88
CA ARG A 554 -61.42 -14.03 38.62
C ARG A 554 -62.75 -13.45 38.16
N LEU A 555 -62.98 -13.46 36.85
CA LEU A 555 -64.23 -12.98 36.25
C LEU A 555 -65.43 -13.90 36.53
N LEU A 556 -65.19 -15.19 36.78
CA LEU A 556 -66.23 -16.10 37.27
C LEU A 556 -66.57 -15.83 38.75
N ALA A 557 -65.55 -15.64 39.59
CA ALA A 557 -65.75 -15.34 41.00
C ALA A 557 -66.50 -14.02 41.22
N SER A 558 -66.23 -12.99 40.40
CA SER A 558 -66.93 -11.70 40.50
C SER A 558 -68.41 -11.74 40.11
N ARG A 559 -68.89 -12.85 39.52
CA ARG A 559 -70.28 -13.06 39.11
C ARG A 559 -71.10 -13.86 40.13
N VAL A 560 -70.48 -14.29 41.22
CA VAL A 560 -71.18 -15.00 42.30
C VAL A 560 -72.03 -13.99 43.10
N PRO A 561 -73.29 -14.32 43.45
CA PRO A 561 -74.19 -13.39 44.16
C PRO A 561 -73.65 -12.97 45.54
N GLU A 562 -74.00 -11.76 45.99
CA GLU A 562 -73.71 -11.29 47.35
C GLU A 562 -74.32 -12.24 48.40
N GLY A 563 -73.50 -12.72 49.35
CA GLY A 563 -73.90 -13.68 50.39
C GLY A 563 -73.15 -15.02 50.37
N VAL A 564 -72.37 -15.30 49.32
CA VAL A 564 -71.46 -16.46 49.22
C VAL A 564 -70.02 -15.96 49.09
N GLU A 565 -69.15 -16.32 50.03
CA GLU A 565 -67.73 -15.93 49.99
C GLU A 565 -66.96 -16.82 49.01
N VAL A 566 -66.24 -16.18 48.07
CA VAL A 566 -65.41 -16.89 47.09
C VAL A 566 -63.94 -16.56 47.31
N ILE A 567 -63.16 -17.55 47.73
CA ILE A 567 -61.72 -17.43 47.97
C ILE A 567 -60.97 -17.89 46.72
N LEU A 568 -60.09 -17.01 46.22
CA LEU A 568 -59.25 -17.28 45.05
C LEU A 568 -57.80 -17.50 45.50
N ASP A 569 -57.32 -18.74 45.40
CA ASP A 569 -55.92 -19.10 45.57
C ASP A 569 -55.32 -19.50 44.22
N LEU A 570 -54.93 -18.50 43.43
CA LEU A 570 -54.50 -18.69 42.04
C LEU A 570 -52.99 -18.47 41.90
N HIS A 571 -52.22 -19.55 41.88
CA HIS A 571 -50.78 -19.49 41.63
C HIS A 571 -50.49 -19.23 40.14
N PRO A 572 -49.33 -18.64 39.79
CA PRO A 572 -48.90 -18.49 38.40
C PRO A 572 -48.83 -19.84 37.68
N ILE A 573 -49.30 -19.86 36.42
CA ILE A 573 -49.32 -21.05 35.56
C ILE A 573 -48.55 -20.76 34.25
N PRO A 574 -48.02 -21.79 33.57
CA PRO A 574 -47.46 -21.62 32.23
C PRO A 574 -48.55 -21.23 31.22
N ALA A 575 -48.13 -20.68 30.07
CA ALA A 575 -49.05 -20.40 28.97
C ALA A 575 -49.66 -21.71 28.46
N ILE A 576 -50.99 -21.82 28.52
CA ILE A 576 -51.74 -22.95 27.99
C ILE A 576 -52.48 -22.55 26.71
N PRO A 577 -52.66 -23.46 25.74
CA PRO A 577 -53.41 -23.19 24.53
C PRO A 577 -54.83 -22.65 24.81
N PRO A 578 -55.35 -21.71 23.99
CA PRO A 578 -56.66 -21.09 24.21
C PRO A 578 -57.83 -22.07 24.37
N HIS A 579 -57.83 -23.18 23.63
CA HIS A 579 -58.86 -24.21 23.74
C HIS A 579 -58.86 -24.91 25.11
N ILE A 580 -57.68 -25.08 25.73
CA ILE A 580 -57.55 -25.64 27.09
C ILE A 580 -58.07 -24.63 28.11
N THR A 581 -57.72 -23.34 27.98
CA THR A 581 -58.26 -22.26 28.81
C THR A 581 -59.79 -22.25 28.76
N HIS A 582 -60.38 -22.38 27.57
CA HIS A 582 -61.84 -22.44 27.41
C HIS A 582 -62.46 -23.60 28.19
N HIS A 583 -61.95 -24.83 28.02
CA HIS A 583 -62.51 -26.01 28.69
C HIS A 583 -62.37 -25.96 30.21
N LEU A 584 -61.22 -25.51 30.74
CA LEU A 584 -61.01 -25.34 32.18
C LEU A 584 -61.93 -24.26 32.78
N ARG A 585 -62.12 -23.14 32.08
CA ARG A 585 -63.08 -22.09 32.46
C ARG A 585 -64.51 -22.64 32.52
N MET A 586 -64.91 -23.45 31.54
CA MET A 586 -66.26 -24.05 31.52
C MET A 586 -66.45 -25.06 32.66
N ILE A 587 -65.42 -25.83 33.01
CA ILE A 587 -65.45 -26.74 34.18
C ILE A 587 -65.64 -25.95 35.47
N ALA A 588 -64.89 -24.86 35.67
CA ALA A 588 -65.02 -23.99 36.84
C ALA A 588 -66.42 -23.35 36.93
N GLN A 589 -66.95 -22.85 35.80
CA GLN A 589 -68.28 -22.25 35.75
C GLN A 589 -69.37 -23.25 36.16
N GLU A 590 -69.29 -24.49 35.67
CA GLU A 590 -70.26 -25.53 36.00
C GLU A 590 -70.16 -25.93 37.48
N ALA A 591 -68.95 -26.07 38.02
CA ALA A 591 -68.72 -26.38 39.43
C ALA A 591 -69.29 -25.30 40.37
N ILE A 592 -69.03 -24.02 40.08
CA ILE A 592 -69.60 -22.89 40.83
C ILE A 592 -71.13 -22.89 40.73
N THR A 593 -71.68 -23.14 39.55
CA THR A 593 -73.13 -23.20 39.35
C THR A 593 -73.76 -24.30 40.18
N ASN A 594 -73.10 -25.46 40.28
CA ASN A 594 -73.57 -26.58 41.11
C ASN A 594 -73.51 -26.24 42.60
N ALA A 595 -72.44 -25.61 43.07
CA ALA A 595 -72.33 -25.16 44.46
C ALA A 595 -73.45 -24.19 44.86
N LEU A 596 -73.77 -23.24 43.97
CA LEU A 596 -74.81 -22.24 44.21
C LEU A 596 -76.24 -22.80 44.13
N LYS A 597 -76.52 -23.65 43.14
CA LYS A 597 -77.89 -24.14 42.89
C LYS A 597 -78.27 -25.37 43.70
N HIS A 598 -77.31 -26.23 44.00
CA HIS A 598 -77.58 -27.56 44.55
C HIS A 598 -76.98 -27.76 45.95
N ALA A 599 -75.86 -27.10 46.27
CA ALA A 599 -75.16 -27.29 47.54
C ALA A 599 -75.52 -26.24 48.61
N ALA A 600 -76.23 -25.16 48.26
CA ALA A 600 -76.47 -23.98 49.10
C ALA A 600 -75.20 -23.52 49.85
N ALA A 601 -74.05 -23.63 49.17
CA ALA A 601 -72.77 -23.32 49.76
C ALA A 601 -72.68 -21.83 50.11
N THR A 602 -72.13 -21.52 51.28
CA THR A 602 -71.83 -20.16 51.71
C THR A 602 -70.37 -19.78 51.45
N HIS A 603 -69.51 -20.78 51.21
CA HIS A 603 -68.10 -20.59 50.93
C HIS A 603 -67.66 -21.48 49.76
N ILE A 604 -66.96 -20.90 48.79
CA ILE A 604 -66.38 -21.59 47.64
C ILE A 604 -64.91 -21.19 47.51
N THR A 605 -64.01 -22.18 47.42
CA THR A 605 -62.57 -21.95 47.22
C THR A 605 -62.14 -22.45 45.85
N LEU A 606 -61.52 -21.59 45.05
CA LEU A 606 -60.87 -21.96 43.80
C LEU A 606 -59.36 -21.93 44.00
N HIS A 607 -58.75 -23.10 43.89
CA HIS A 607 -57.31 -23.27 43.99
C HIS A 607 -56.72 -23.70 42.63
N LEU A 608 -55.77 -22.93 42.13
CA LEU A 608 -55.05 -23.20 40.89
C LEU A 608 -53.57 -23.32 41.20
N SER A 609 -52.97 -24.46 40.87
CA SER A 609 -51.55 -24.73 41.16
C SER A 609 -50.92 -25.62 40.10
N THR A 610 -49.60 -25.65 40.07
CA THR A 610 -48.83 -26.53 39.20
C THR A 610 -47.99 -27.48 40.03
N THR A 611 -47.82 -28.72 39.56
CA THR A 611 -46.95 -29.71 40.20
C THR A 611 -45.51 -29.53 39.70
N PRO A 612 -44.52 -29.29 40.57
CA PRO A 612 -43.13 -29.14 40.16
C PRO A 612 -42.56 -30.44 39.55
N SER A 613 -41.62 -30.31 38.62
CA SER A 613 -40.92 -31.48 38.06
C SER A 613 -39.83 -32.00 39.01
N LEU A 614 -39.78 -33.32 39.19
CA LEU A 614 -38.79 -34.03 40.01
C LEU A 614 -37.38 -34.12 39.35
N HIS A 615 -37.19 -33.65 38.11
CA HIS A 615 -35.97 -33.88 37.30
C HIS A 615 -35.26 -32.60 36.80
N HIS A 616 -35.12 -31.56 37.64
CA HIS A 616 -34.40 -30.33 37.27
C HIS A 616 -34.95 -29.60 36.03
N SER A 617 -36.16 -29.93 35.56
CA SER A 617 -36.84 -29.22 34.48
C SER A 617 -37.63 -28.04 35.05
N THR A 618 -37.51 -26.88 34.42
CA THR A 618 -38.23 -25.64 34.75
C THR A 618 -39.74 -25.70 34.42
N THR A 619 -40.20 -26.77 33.76
CA THR A 619 -41.60 -26.95 33.35
C THR A 619 -42.36 -27.83 34.34
N PRO A 620 -43.53 -27.39 34.85
CA PRO A 620 -44.36 -28.21 35.72
C PRO A 620 -44.93 -29.43 34.98
N THR A 621 -45.13 -30.54 35.69
CA THR A 621 -45.60 -31.82 35.10
C THR A 621 -47.12 -31.89 34.96
N ALA A 622 -47.85 -31.13 35.77
CA ALA A 622 -49.30 -31.07 35.73
C ALA A 622 -49.83 -29.73 36.23
N LEU A 623 -50.97 -29.31 35.67
CA LEU A 623 -51.78 -28.19 36.15
C LEU A 623 -52.98 -28.76 36.91
N THR A 624 -53.21 -28.28 38.14
CA THR A 624 -54.33 -28.71 38.98
C THR A 624 -55.26 -27.55 39.27
N LEU A 625 -56.52 -27.69 38.88
CA LEU A 625 -57.63 -26.80 39.25
C LEU A 625 -58.54 -27.53 40.24
N ARG A 626 -58.64 -27.01 41.45
CA ARG A 626 -59.48 -27.55 42.51
C ARG A 626 -60.56 -26.52 42.89
N ILE A 627 -61.81 -26.95 42.91
CA ILE A 627 -62.95 -26.15 43.36
C ILE A 627 -63.58 -26.87 44.55
N THR A 628 -63.70 -26.18 45.69
CA THR A 628 -64.22 -26.74 46.94
C THR A 628 -65.37 -25.89 47.44
N ASP A 629 -66.47 -26.49 47.86
CA ASP A 629 -67.60 -25.83 48.50
C ASP A 629 -67.94 -26.47 49.85
N ASN A 630 -68.55 -25.69 50.75
CA ASN A 630 -68.95 -26.13 52.09
C ASN A 630 -70.44 -26.56 52.18
N GLY A 631 -71.05 -26.93 51.06
CA GLY A 631 -72.48 -27.26 51.01
C GLY A 631 -72.83 -28.65 51.54
N HIS A 632 -74.03 -29.14 51.20
CA HIS A 632 -74.54 -30.41 51.75
C HIS A 632 -73.85 -31.68 51.24
N GLY A 633 -72.96 -31.58 50.24
CA GLY A 633 -72.30 -32.73 49.61
C GLY A 633 -73.26 -33.75 48.97
N PHE A 634 -72.71 -34.77 48.34
CA PHE A 634 -73.46 -35.87 47.71
C PHE A 634 -72.63 -37.15 47.68
N ASP A 635 -73.26 -38.30 47.43
CA ASP A 635 -72.53 -39.57 47.25
C ASP A 635 -71.94 -39.65 45.83
N PRO A 636 -70.60 -39.58 45.67
CA PRO A 636 -69.97 -39.57 44.35
C PRO A 636 -70.19 -40.87 43.57
N GLN A 637 -70.34 -42.01 44.25
CA GLN A 637 -70.47 -43.30 43.57
C GLN A 637 -71.86 -43.50 42.96
N SER A 638 -72.92 -42.98 43.59
CA SER A 638 -74.30 -43.16 43.12
C SER A 638 -74.84 -42.01 42.26
N GLU A 639 -74.26 -40.80 42.34
CA GLU A 639 -74.80 -39.61 41.65
C GLU A 639 -73.94 -39.11 40.47
N THR A 640 -72.68 -39.54 40.34
CA THR A 640 -71.85 -39.19 39.16
C THR A 640 -72.04 -40.15 37.97
N HIS A 641 -72.77 -41.25 38.19
CA HIS A 641 -73.04 -42.29 37.20
C HIS A 641 -74.52 -42.32 36.80
N GLY A 642 -74.98 -41.26 36.12
CA GLY A 642 -76.06 -41.37 35.12
C GLY A 642 -77.51 -41.53 35.59
N LYS A 643 -77.90 -41.06 36.79
CA LYS A 643 -79.34 -40.93 37.13
C LYS A 643 -79.98 -39.72 36.40
N PRO A 644 -81.28 -39.80 36.02
CA PRO A 644 -81.98 -38.67 35.41
C PRO A 644 -82.05 -37.49 36.41
N GLY A 645 -81.53 -36.32 36.01
CA GLY A 645 -81.52 -35.11 36.84
C GLY A 645 -80.13 -34.48 37.09
N HIS A 646 -79.02 -35.18 36.84
CA HIS A 646 -77.67 -34.73 37.19
C HIS A 646 -76.74 -34.56 35.97
N PHE A 647 -77.09 -33.63 35.05
CA PHE A 647 -76.35 -33.44 33.79
C PHE A 647 -75.01 -32.70 33.94
N GLY A 648 -74.80 -31.92 35.00
CA GLY A 648 -73.60 -31.09 35.18
C GLY A 648 -72.30 -31.89 35.36
N CYS A 649 -72.34 -32.99 36.11
CA CYS A 649 -71.15 -33.84 36.35
C CYS A 649 -70.68 -34.56 35.08
N ILE A 650 -71.62 -34.96 34.20
CA ILE A 650 -71.31 -35.58 32.90
C ILE A 650 -70.60 -34.55 32.00
N GLY A 651 -71.13 -33.33 31.94
CA GLY A 651 -70.52 -32.24 31.17
C GLY A 651 -69.09 -31.90 31.62
N ILE A 652 -68.83 -31.90 32.93
CA ILE A 652 -67.46 -31.72 33.47
C ILE A 652 -66.54 -32.84 33.01
N ARG A 653 -66.97 -34.10 33.10
CA ARG A 653 -66.17 -35.27 32.72
C ARG A 653 -65.87 -35.32 31.22
N GLU A 654 -66.84 -34.98 30.38
CA GLU A 654 -66.65 -34.87 28.93
C GLU A 654 -65.67 -33.77 28.55
N ARG A 655 -65.79 -32.59 29.18
CA ARG A 655 -64.88 -31.45 28.93
C ARG A 655 -63.46 -31.76 29.37
N ALA A 656 -63.28 -32.41 30.52
CA ALA A 656 -61.96 -32.84 30.95
C ALA A 656 -61.34 -33.86 29.99
N ARG A 657 -62.13 -34.83 29.51
CA ARG A 657 -61.68 -35.80 28.50
C ARG A 657 -61.25 -35.13 27.19
N LYS A 658 -61.92 -34.06 26.74
CA LYS A 658 -61.56 -33.29 25.53
C LYS A 658 -60.18 -32.64 25.62
N ILE A 659 -59.70 -32.34 26.83
CA ILE A 659 -58.36 -31.77 27.08
C ILE A 659 -57.39 -32.79 27.70
N SER A 660 -57.74 -34.07 27.69
CA SER A 660 -56.95 -35.14 28.35
C SER A 660 -56.67 -34.89 29.83
N ALA A 661 -57.55 -34.18 30.52
CA ALA A 661 -57.49 -33.98 31.96
C ALA A 661 -58.28 -35.06 32.71
N GLU A 662 -57.81 -35.41 33.90
CA GLU A 662 -58.48 -36.30 34.84
C GLU A 662 -59.31 -35.49 35.84
N VAL A 663 -60.51 -35.99 36.20
CA VAL A 663 -61.36 -35.34 37.20
C VAL A 663 -61.71 -36.32 38.31
N LYS A 664 -61.50 -35.86 39.55
CA LYS A 664 -61.83 -36.57 40.77
C LYS A 664 -62.81 -35.75 41.62
N TRP A 665 -63.81 -36.42 42.18
CA TRP A 665 -64.76 -35.84 43.15
C TRP A 665 -64.51 -36.43 44.52
N GLU A 666 -64.48 -35.59 45.53
CA GLU A 666 -64.45 -35.95 46.95
C GLU A 666 -65.62 -35.22 47.61
N SER A 667 -66.62 -35.96 48.07
CA SER A 667 -67.82 -35.40 48.69
C SER A 667 -68.43 -36.41 49.66
N GLU A 668 -68.92 -35.90 50.79
CA GLU A 668 -69.67 -36.66 51.78
C GLU A 668 -70.87 -35.82 52.24
N HIS A 669 -71.96 -36.49 52.60
CA HIS A 669 -73.17 -35.81 53.05
C HIS A 669 -72.89 -34.93 54.29
N GLY A 670 -73.21 -33.64 54.17
CA GLY A 670 -72.99 -32.60 55.17
C GLY A 670 -71.56 -32.03 55.25
N GLN A 671 -70.63 -32.47 54.39
CA GLN A 671 -69.21 -32.09 54.46
C GLN A 671 -68.71 -31.34 53.20
N GLY A 672 -69.61 -30.92 52.30
CA GLY A 672 -69.25 -30.19 51.08
C GLY A 672 -68.82 -31.07 49.91
N THR A 673 -68.36 -30.41 48.84
CA THR A 673 -67.88 -31.06 47.61
C THR A 673 -66.53 -30.48 47.20
N GLN A 674 -65.59 -31.34 46.83
CA GLN A 674 -64.33 -30.96 46.19
C GLN A 674 -64.22 -31.62 44.81
N ILE A 675 -64.02 -30.80 43.78
CA ILE A 675 -63.74 -31.23 42.41
C ILE A 675 -62.30 -30.89 42.10
N THR A 676 -61.48 -31.90 41.78
CA THR A 676 -60.09 -31.71 41.36
C THR A 676 -59.95 -32.13 39.90
N THR A 677 -59.57 -31.17 39.05
CA THR A 677 -59.22 -31.39 37.65
C THR A 677 -57.71 -31.32 37.48
N THR A 678 -57.10 -32.40 37.01
CA THR A 678 -55.65 -32.52 36.80
C THR A 678 -55.36 -32.64 35.32
N LEU A 679 -54.67 -31.66 34.75
CA LEU A 679 -54.22 -31.65 33.37
C LEU A 679 -52.73 -32.00 33.30
N PRO A 680 -52.34 -33.14 32.70
CA PRO A 680 -50.95 -33.44 32.42
C PRO A 680 -50.37 -32.39 31.45
N LEU A 681 -49.24 -31.79 31.83
CA LEU A 681 -48.49 -30.90 30.96
C LEU A 681 -47.35 -31.74 30.36
N SER A 682 -47.65 -32.49 29.31
CA SER A 682 -46.69 -33.39 28.68
C SER A 682 -45.46 -32.62 28.19
N THR A 683 -44.27 -33.02 28.66
CA THR A 683 -42.98 -32.66 28.07
C THR A 683 -42.55 -33.72 27.07
N GLU A 684 -43.25 -33.83 25.94
CA GLU A 684 -42.83 -34.59 24.74
C GLU A 684 -43.53 -33.88 23.55
N HIS A 685 -42.88 -33.40 22.49
CA HIS A 685 -41.57 -33.64 21.90
C HIS A 685 -41.00 -32.36 21.28
#